data_AF-A0A813EWV4-F1
#
_entry.id   AF-A0A813EWV4-F1
#
_cell.length_a   1.000
_cell.length_b   1.000
_cell.length_c   1.000
_cell.angle_alpha   90.00
_cell.angle_beta   90.00
_cell.angle_gamma   90.00
#
_symmetry.space_group_name_H-M   'P 1'
#
loop_
_entity.id
_entity.type
_entity.pdbx_description
1 polymer ?
#
loop_
_entity_poly.entity_id
_entity_poly.type
_entity_poly.pdbx_seq_one_letter_code
_entity_poly.pdbx_strand_id
1 'polypeptide(L)'
;MAAVFGVAFVLWPACVDGLPCKQRETIEQRLRDIALDIVPPLKKRTPTFIRMGELAFLQRNSSDDCVAPLMRWLESAVGGFVSSPAKVRQVTQYIGVDQLSVVRAALGDLWTEAQNFSLMAHQSAACVRNNAPLRSYICAALGDPSLRPKLLNTSPEDLSMAAHLYLVLERLGSAARDRSDFRATLGQHFERVSDDIVATILAITKAQGWGKEILKFRVGKWYSIPIRPELPISMRAAPLRGAGHVQYLLQMNILEATFIDHDLGIQDNTDLGIALSVDVATQTPFVDSSSRIVFPLGKDWIDAYIAWNMNYVSLFGELAVFAKLLIPSIICTSVSDTTVEGNWSRPVPEMWVIAREVTLKAALAFMYNWEAAKIASGVHTDNMVMSPHAREEWGRISMLHSSLPHPPDCCGKGSLNMLYDQVLPYGASEHSPTSEMPSEWFLFYCTMVMWVMVLFTGFGSEFVVGVPLSKHLSEGSSEIFWTTTELLFPICLTVALFSQSVFGLPFLCVGLWKCGYPETRGYFLSAMDWLSLDRARAVSLYLAGLGLALHHASTSLTICATCRGLFPLSRPLVSACVVPVLQHSAYLVKYNSKVAHRVVVVLLEVVFEWEVLGNLASFESEYGLWFSRFGRGCALTMLVAHWLYVLSAALDIVVGLYGSAKRADVGAVDLALSTASMDGSSRSFAVANVPRESP
;
A
#
# COMPACT_ATOMS: atom_id res chain seq x y z
N MET A 1 -7.95 -19.97 -31.06
CA MET A 1 -6.81 -19.19 -30.50
C MET A 1 -6.18 -18.24 -31.53
N ALA A 2 -5.82 -18.63 -32.76
CA ALA A 2 -5.23 -17.72 -33.76
C ALA A 2 -6.21 -16.71 -34.42
N ALA A 3 -7.52 -16.98 -34.44
CA ALA A 3 -8.50 -16.13 -35.14
C ALA A 3 -8.94 -14.86 -34.38
N VAL A 4 -8.84 -14.85 -33.05
CA VAL A 4 -9.34 -13.74 -32.21
C VAL A 4 -8.22 -12.73 -31.91
N PHE A 5 -6.97 -13.20 -31.77
CA PHE A 5 -5.79 -12.33 -31.63
C PHE A 5 -5.20 -11.84 -32.97
N GLY A 6 -5.57 -12.49 -34.09
CA GLY A 6 -5.04 -12.16 -35.42
C GLY A 6 -5.51 -10.82 -35.98
N VAL A 7 -6.73 -10.36 -35.70
CA VAL A 7 -7.30 -9.23 -36.45
C VAL A 7 -6.74 -7.86 -36.01
N ALA A 8 -6.37 -7.69 -34.74
CA ALA A 8 -5.82 -6.42 -34.25
C ALA A 8 -4.29 -6.30 -34.43
N PHE A 9 -3.56 -7.43 -34.41
CA PHE A 9 -2.09 -7.44 -34.53
C PHE A 9 -1.58 -7.74 -35.94
N VAL A 10 -2.41 -8.24 -36.88
CA VAL A 10 -2.03 -8.45 -38.30
C VAL A 10 -2.31 -7.22 -39.16
N LEU A 11 -3.26 -6.35 -38.78
CA LEU A 11 -3.53 -5.13 -39.54
C LEU A 11 -2.47 -4.02 -39.35
N TRP A 12 -1.67 -4.06 -38.28
CA TRP A 12 -0.57 -3.11 -38.09
C TRP A 12 0.67 -3.44 -38.94
N PRO A 13 1.15 -4.70 -39.03
CA PRO A 13 2.18 -5.10 -39.99
C PRO A 13 1.71 -4.99 -41.45
N ALA A 14 0.43 -5.31 -41.74
CA ALA A 14 -0.08 -5.27 -43.11
C ALA A 14 -0.16 -3.85 -43.72
N CYS A 15 -0.23 -2.79 -42.90
CA CYS A 15 -0.11 -1.40 -43.37
C CYS A 15 1.35 -0.95 -43.60
N VAL A 16 2.35 -1.63 -43.03
CA VAL A 16 3.78 -1.30 -43.18
C VAL A 16 4.43 -2.12 -44.29
N ASP A 17 3.97 -3.35 -44.53
CA ASP A 17 4.52 -4.22 -45.58
C ASP A 17 4.12 -3.82 -47.01
N GLY A 18 3.25 -2.82 -47.17
CA GLY A 18 2.93 -2.19 -48.46
C GLY A 18 3.79 -0.98 -48.84
N LEU A 19 4.70 -0.52 -47.98
CA LEU A 19 5.52 0.66 -48.23
C LEU A 19 6.82 0.30 -48.99
N PRO A 20 7.24 1.10 -49.99
CA PRO A 20 8.52 0.89 -50.68
C PRO A 20 9.68 0.87 -49.68
N CYS A 21 10.64 -0.04 -49.88
CA CYS A 21 11.78 -0.29 -48.97
C CYS A 21 12.48 0.99 -48.45
N LYS A 22 12.57 2.02 -49.29
CA LYS A 22 13.20 3.31 -48.96
C LYS A 22 12.45 4.12 -47.88
N GLN A 23 11.13 3.99 -47.80
CA GLN A 23 10.31 4.61 -46.74
C GLN A 23 10.37 3.80 -45.44
N ARG A 24 10.51 2.47 -45.52
CA ARG A 24 10.71 1.59 -44.37
C ARG A 24 12.02 1.91 -43.64
N GLU A 25 13.13 2.03 -44.38
CA GLU A 25 14.41 2.46 -43.81
C GLU A 25 14.34 3.86 -43.20
N THR A 26 13.64 4.81 -43.84
CA THR A 26 13.53 6.18 -43.32
C THR A 26 12.71 6.24 -42.02
N ILE A 27 11.67 5.42 -41.88
CA ILE A 27 10.82 5.36 -40.67
C ILE A 27 11.53 4.57 -39.56
N GLU A 28 12.19 3.46 -39.86
CA GLU A 28 12.97 2.70 -38.89
C GLU A 28 14.19 3.49 -38.39
N GLN A 29 14.86 4.25 -39.27
CA GLN A 29 15.95 5.14 -38.88
C GLN A 29 15.44 6.27 -37.98
N ARG A 30 14.33 6.93 -38.34
CA ARG A 30 13.71 7.97 -37.48
C ARG A 30 13.24 7.43 -36.13
N LEU A 31 12.73 6.20 -36.06
CA LEU A 31 12.32 5.57 -34.80
C LEU A 31 13.52 5.16 -33.95
N ARG A 32 14.64 4.74 -34.55
CA ARG A 32 15.91 4.53 -33.83
C ARG A 32 16.50 5.83 -33.31
N ASP A 33 16.47 6.89 -34.11
CA ASP A 33 17.00 8.20 -33.72
C ASP A 33 16.15 8.80 -32.57
N ILE A 34 14.81 8.66 -32.62
CA ILE A 34 13.90 9.03 -31.52
C ILE A 34 14.12 8.16 -30.27
N ALA A 35 14.39 6.87 -30.43
CA ALA A 35 14.67 5.98 -29.29
C ALA A 35 16.02 6.26 -28.62
N LEU A 36 17.00 6.75 -29.38
CA LEU A 36 18.33 7.15 -28.88
C LEU A 36 18.31 8.54 -28.21
N ASP A 37 17.42 9.44 -28.63
CA ASP A 37 17.22 10.75 -27.98
C ASP A 37 16.40 10.67 -26.68
N ILE A 38 15.58 9.61 -26.49
CA ILE A 38 14.65 9.49 -25.35
C ILE A 38 15.21 8.62 -24.20
N VAL A 39 16.23 7.79 -24.44
CA VAL A 39 16.75 6.85 -23.43
C VAL A 39 18.26 7.05 -23.21
N PRO A 40 18.71 7.74 -22.14
CA PRO A 40 20.11 7.72 -21.78
C PRO A 40 20.49 6.29 -21.33
N PRO A 41 21.73 5.84 -21.56
CA PRO A 41 22.12 4.46 -21.32
C PRO A 41 22.00 4.13 -19.82
N LEU A 42 21.08 3.23 -19.50
CA LEU A 42 20.93 2.64 -18.17
C LEU A 42 22.16 1.75 -17.88
N LYS A 43 23.19 2.36 -17.28
CA LYS A 43 24.16 1.60 -16.48
C LYS A 43 23.37 0.83 -15.41
N LYS A 44 23.57 -0.49 -15.36
CA LYS A 44 23.11 -1.39 -14.28
C LYS A 44 23.25 -0.67 -12.93
N ARG A 45 22.13 -0.31 -12.32
CA ARG A 45 22.09 0.27 -10.96
C ARG A 45 21.73 -0.85 -9.99
N THR A 46 22.69 -1.26 -9.19
CA THR A 46 22.46 -1.95 -7.93
C THR A 46 21.68 -1.02 -6.99
N PRO A 47 20.56 -1.45 -6.38
CA PRO A 47 19.82 -0.63 -5.44
C PRO A 47 20.47 -0.77 -4.07
N THR A 48 21.18 0.26 -3.63
CA THR A 48 21.70 0.33 -2.26
C THR A 48 21.01 1.49 -1.54
N PHE A 49 20.43 1.17 -0.38
CA PHE A 49 19.94 2.07 0.68
C PHE A 49 20.86 3.29 0.91
N ILE A 50 22.16 3.09 0.66
CA ILE A 50 23.22 4.10 0.55
C ILE A 50 22.78 5.34 -0.26
N ARG A 51 22.04 5.21 -1.36
CA ARG A 51 21.77 6.35 -2.26
C ARG A 51 20.67 7.31 -1.81
N MET A 52 19.66 6.83 -1.07
CA MET A 52 18.62 7.72 -0.50
C MET A 52 19.15 8.43 0.74
N GLY A 53 19.96 7.73 1.55
CA GLY A 53 20.81 8.37 2.55
C GLY A 53 21.70 9.44 1.92
N GLU A 54 22.49 9.08 0.88
CA GLU A 54 23.41 9.98 0.17
C GLU A 54 22.73 11.17 -0.52
N LEU A 55 21.51 11.06 -1.04
CA LEU A 55 20.84 12.19 -1.70
C LEU A 55 20.33 13.25 -0.71
N ALA A 56 19.96 12.86 0.51
CA ALA A 56 19.82 13.78 1.64
C ALA A 56 21.20 14.24 2.19
N PHE A 57 22.26 13.46 1.97
CA PHE A 57 23.61 13.69 2.49
C PHE A 57 24.51 14.59 1.63
N LEU A 58 24.27 14.67 0.32
CA LEU A 58 25.21 15.27 -0.64
C LEU A 58 25.06 16.79 -0.79
N GLN A 59 24.29 17.46 0.08
CA GLN A 59 24.25 18.93 0.17
C GLN A 59 24.80 19.45 1.49
N ARG A 60 26.10 19.22 1.74
CA ARG A 60 27.07 20.21 2.27
C ARG A 60 28.35 19.49 2.67
N ASN A 61 29.44 19.76 1.94
CA ASN A 61 30.80 19.60 2.45
C ASN A 61 31.00 20.60 3.61
N SER A 62 30.50 20.30 4.81
CA SER A 62 31.00 20.95 6.03
C SER A 62 32.03 20.00 6.64
N SER A 63 33.29 20.23 6.33
CA SER A 63 34.46 19.64 7.01
C SER A 63 34.55 20.04 8.50
N ASP A 64 33.65 20.88 8.97
CA ASP A 64 33.76 21.53 10.28
C ASP A 64 33.06 20.68 11.34
N ASP A 65 33.84 20.25 12.33
CA ASP A 65 33.35 19.66 13.57
C ASP A 65 32.40 20.65 14.26
N CYS A 66 31.10 20.50 14.06
CA CYS A 66 30.07 21.36 14.65
C CYS A 66 29.84 21.07 16.15
N VAL A 67 30.28 19.91 16.64
CA VAL A 67 30.03 19.45 18.02
C VAL A 67 31.09 20.00 18.98
N ALA A 68 32.37 20.03 18.59
CA ALA A 68 33.42 20.55 19.46
C ALA A 68 33.24 22.05 19.83
N PRO A 69 32.79 22.95 18.94
CA PRO A 69 32.41 24.32 19.29
C PRO A 69 31.23 24.39 20.26
N LEU A 70 30.20 23.55 20.08
CA LEU A 70 29.06 23.48 21.00
C LEU A 70 29.49 23.04 22.40
N MET A 71 30.31 21.99 22.50
CA MET A 71 30.84 21.50 23.78
C MET A 71 31.64 22.59 24.51
N ARG A 72 32.50 23.33 23.79
CA ARG A 72 33.26 24.46 24.36
C ARG A 72 32.37 25.62 24.79
N TRP A 73 31.32 25.91 24.04
CA TRP A 73 30.34 26.94 24.43
C TRP A 73 29.61 26.53 25.72
N LEU A 74 29.18 25.28 25.82
CA LEU A 74 28.53 24.75 27.02
C LEU A 74 29.46 24.81 28.23
N GLU A 75 30.73 24.41 28.08
CA GLU A 75 31.75 24.49 29.12
C GLU A 75 31.84 25.89 29.73
N SER A 76 31.87 26.89 28.85
CA SER A 76 31.89 28.30 29.22
C SER A 76 30.59 28.73 29.88
N ALA A 77 29.44 28.34 29.32
CA ALA A 77 28.11 28.74 29.80
C ALA A 77 27.77 28.20 31.20
N VAL A 78 28.28 27.03 31.57
CA VAL A 78 28.03 26.44 32.90
C VAL A 78 29.08 26.84 33.95
N GLY A 79 30.06 27.69 33.60
CA GLY A 79 31.11 28.13 34.53
C GLY A 79 32.18 27.08 34.81
N GLY A 80 32.43 26.18 33.85
CA GLY A 80 33.39 25.09 33.96
C GLY A 80 32.72 23.71 34.04
N PHE A 81 33.34 22.72 33.43
CA PHE A 81 32.83 21.35 33.32
C PHE A 81 33.20 20.47 34.53
N VAL A 82 32.76 20.86 35.72
CA VAL A 82 32.94 20.07 36.94
C VAL A 82 31.59 19.67 37.50
N SER A 83 31.41 18.37 37.78
CA SER A 83 30.19 17.85 38.39
C SER A 83 30.03 18.33 39.82
N SER A 84 28.78 18.51 40.22
CA SER A 84 28.39 18.65 41.61
C SER A 84 27.70 17.35 42.05
N PRO A 85 28.26 16.62 43.03
CA PRO A 85 27.57 15.46 43.63
C PRO A 85 26.16 15.80 44.12
N ALA A 86 25.94 17.04 44.58
CA ALA A 86 24.61 17.50 44.98
C ALA A 86 23.63 17.55 43.79
N LYS A 87 24.06 18.06 42.63
CA LYS A 87 23.24 18.08 41.41
C LYS A 87 23.04 16.68 40.81
N VAL A 88 24.05 15.80 40.89
CA VAL A 88 23.89 14.38 40.49
C VAL A 88 22.81 13.70 41.34
N ARG A 89 22.81 13.92 42.66
CA ARG A 89 21.75 13.44 43.55
C ARG A 89 20.39 14.06 43.21
N GLN A 90 20.34 15.35 42.92
CA GLN A 90 19.10 16.01 42.50
C GLN A 90 18.55 15.44 41.19
N VAL A 91 19.40 15.20 40.19
CA VAL A 91 19.01 14.56 38.92
C VAL A 91 18.45 13.16 39.17
N THR A 92 19.14 12.35 39.98
CA THR A 92 18.68 10.98 40.27
C THR A 92 17.41 10.95 41.11
N GLN A 93 17.17 11.94 41.96
CA GLN A 93 15.90 12.16 42.64
C GLN A 93 14.78 12.46 41.64
N TYR A 94 15.02 13.34 40.66
CA TYR A 94 14.05 13.60 39.60
C TYR A 94 13.83 12.38 38.68
N ILE A 95 14.85 11.54 38.47
CA ILE A 95 14.64 10.27 37.75
C ILE A 95 13.86 9.25 38.62
N GLY A 96 13.86 9.41 39.94
CA GLY A 96 13.21 8.51 40.90
C GLY A 96 14.10 7.35 41.39
N VAL A 97 15.40 7.39 41.09
CA VAL A 97 16.31 6.23 41.25
C VAL A 97 17.40 6.42 42.31
N ASP A 98 17.39 7.54 43.04
CA ASP A 98 18.39 7.91 44.05
C ASP A 98 18.49 6.91 45.22
N GLN A 99 17.38 6.27 45.56
CA GLN A 99 17.33 5.28 46.64
C GLN A 99 17.94 3.92 46.25
N LEU A 100 18.05 3.62 44.94
CA LEU A 100 18.52 2.33 44.46
C LEU A 100 20.03 2.20 44.68
N SER A 101 20.44 1.23 45.51
CA SER A 101 21.86 0.96 45.79
C SER A 101 22.65 0.62 44.52
N VAL A 102 22.03 -0.11 43.58
CA VAL A 102 22.65 -0.46 42.29
C VAL A 102 22.95 0.78 41.43
N VAL A 103 22.13 1.84 41.53
CA VAL A 103 22.32 3.12 40.82
C VAL A 103 23.46 3.91 41.44
N ARG A 104 23.51 3.99 42.77
CA ARG A 104 24.65 4.62 43.47
C ARG A 104 25.96 3.92 43.13
N ALA A 105 25.96 2.59 43.10
CA ALA A 105 27.11 1.80 42.69
C ALA A 105 27.52 2.04 41.22
N ALA A 106 26.54 2.16 40.30
CA ALA A 106 26.80 2.43 38.88
C ALA A 106 27.34 3.84 38.62
N LEU A 107 26.91 4.83 39.41
CA LEU A 107 27.42 6.20 39.32
C LEU A 107 28.85 6.32 39.89
N GLY A 108 29.22 5.45 40.84
CA GLY A 108 30.57 5.41 41.41
C GLY A 108 30.98 6.77 41.97
N ASP A 109 32.18 7.23 41.60
CA ASP A 109 32.73 8.51 42.07
C ASP A 109 31.87 9.71 41.65
N LEU A 110 31.06 9.61 40.59
CA LEU A 110 30.14 10.69 40.20
C LEU A 110 29.10 10.98 41.30
N TRP A 111 28.79 10.00 42.17
CA TRP A 111 27.86 10.16 43.27
C TRP A 111 28.44 10.93 44.47
N THR A 112 29.74 10.80 44.69
CA THR A 112 30.42 11.28 45.90
C THR A 112 31.38 12.44 45.63
N GLU A 113 31.94 12.52 44.43
CA GLU A 113 33.03 13.42 44.07
C GLU A 113 32.73 14.22 42.81
N ALA A 114 33.32 15.41 42.75
CA ALA A 114 33.25 16.27 41.60
C ALA A 114 34.09 15.70 40.45
N GLN A 115 33.49 15.50 39.29
CA GLN A 115 34.11 14.87 38.12
C GLN A 115 34.23 15.85 36.97
N ASN A 116 35.36 15.82 36.25
CA ASN A 116 35.57 16.68 35.08
C ASN A 116 34.85 16.12 33.84
N PHE A 117 34.03 16.93 33.18
CA PHE A 117 33.26 16.55 31.98
C PHE A 117 34.01 16.69 30.68
N SER A 118 35.14 17.41 30.64
CA SER A 118 35.89 17.64 29.41
C SER A 118 36.27 16.31 28.75
N LEU A 119 36.62 15.28 29.53
CA LEU A 119 36.90 13.93 28.98
C LEU A 119 35.69 13.34 28.25
N MET A 120 34.50 13.42 28.85
CA MET A 120 33.27 12.88 28.25
C MET A 120 32.84 13.71 27.03
N ALA A 121 32.92 15.04 27.11
CA ALA A 121 32.63 15.93 25.98
C ALA A 121 33.56 15.66 24.79
N HIS A 122 34.85 15.42 25.06
CA HIS A 122 35.81 15.00 24.04
C HIS A 122 35.49 13.62 23.46
N GLN A 123 35.10 12.65 24.29
CA GLN A 123 34.66 11.33 23.82
C GLN A 123 33.46 11.46 22.88
N SER A 124 32.44 12.23 23.25
CA SER A 124 31.26 12.43 22.40
C SER A 124 31.58 13.14 21.10
N ALA A 125 32.39 14.20 21.14
CA ALA A 125 32.84 14.89 19.94
C ALA A 125 33.62 13.93 19.03
N ALA A 126 34.49 13.08 19.58
CA ALA A 126 35.23 12.08 18.82
C ALA A 126 34.28 11.03 18.19
N CYS A 127 33.27 10.56 18.93
CA CYS A 127 32.33 9.57 18.43
C CYS A 127 31.42 10.11 17.34
N VAL A 128 30.89 11.34 17.49
CA VAL A 128 30.15 11.98 16.40
C VAL A 128 31.06 12.22 15.19
N ARG A 129 32.30 12.68 15.40
CA ARG A 129 33.25 12.90 14.31
C ARG A 129 33.47 11.64 13.47
N ASN A 130 33.52 10.48 14.13
CA ASN A 130 33.74 9.17 13.53
C ASN A 130 32.45 8.50 12.99
N ASN A 131 31.27 9.02 13.31
CA ASN A 131 29.98 8.54 12.80
C ASN A 131 29.40 9.55 11.79
N ALA A 132 29.73 9.40 10.51
CA ALA A 132 29.36 10.37 9.48
C ALA A 132 27.83 10.63 9.39
N PRO A 133 26.96 9.59 9.35
CA PRO A 133 25.50 9.79 9.35
C PRO A 133 25.02 10.68 10.50
N LEU A 134 25.44 10.34 11.72
CA LEU A 134 25.08 11.07 12.93
C LEU A 134 25.63 12.50 12.91
N ARG A 135 26.87 12.68 12.45
CA ARG A 135 27.51 14.01 12.33
C ARG A 135 26.72 14.93 11.42
N SER A 136 26.36 14.47 10.23
CA SER A 136 25.60 15.28 9.26
C SER A 136 24.28 15.76 9.87
N TYR A 137 23.57 14.84 10.51
CA TYR A 137 22.30 15.13 11.17
C TYR A 137 22.44 16.12 12.33
N ILE A 138 23.37 15.88 13.26
CA ILE A 138 23.61 16.78 14.41
C ILE A 138 24.05 18.16 13.93
N CYS A 139 24.91 18.24 12.90
CA CYS A 139 25.35 19.52 12.37
C CYS A 139 24.22 20.27 11.67
N ALA A 140 23.32 19.57 10.98
CA ALA A 140 22.12 20.17 10.40
C ALA A 140 21.20 20.73 11.50
N ALA A 141 20.92 19.94 12.55
CA ALA A 141 20.10 20.36 13.69
C ALA A 141 20.72 21.56 14.44
N LEU A 142 22.03 21.57 14.68
CA LEU A 142 22.72 22.70 15.32
C LEU A 142 22.80 23.93 14.40
N GLY A 143 22.70 23.72 13.08
CA GLY A 143 22.57 24.79 12.09
C GLY A 143 21.16 25.38 12.00
N ASP A 144 20.15 24.73 12.59
CA ASP A 144 18.77 25.19 12.56
C ASP A 144 18.59 26.48 13.39
N PRO A 145 18.15 27.59 12.75
CA PRO A 145 17.93 28.86 13.43
C PRO A 145 16.82 28.82 14.48
N SER A 146 15.98 27.78 14.52
CA SER A 146 14.94 27.59 15.54
C SER A 146 15.48 26.96 16.83
N LEU A 147 16.57 26.20 16.76
CA LEU A 147 17.16 25.48 17.89
C LEU A 147 18.26 26.32 18.58
N ARG A 148 19.10 27.01 17.81
CA ARG A 148 20.25 27.76 18.33
C ARG A 148 19.88 28.90 19.30
N PRO A 149 18.88 29.77 19.04
CA PRO A 149 18.50 30.83 19.96
C PRO A 149 17.96 30.31 21.29
N LYS A 150 17.30 29.14 21.29
CA LYS A 150 16.73 28.52 22.49
C LYS A 150 17.82 28.05 23.45
N LEU A 151 18.87 27.41 22.93
CA LEU A 151 20.07 27.04 23.71
C LEU A 151 20.75 28.28 24.30
N LEU A 152 20.91 29.35 23.52
CA LEU A 152 21.57 30.59 23.95
C LEU A 152 20.77 31.35 25.02
N ASN A 153 19.44 31.20 25.05
CA ASN A 153 18.56 31.87 26.01
C ASN A 153 18.30 31.02 27.27
N THR A 154 18.79 29.79 27.33
CA THR A 154 18.61 28.90 28.48
C THR A 154 19.41 29.41 29.68
N SER A 155 18.82 29.40 30.88
CA SER A 155 19.52 29.88 32.08
C SER A 155 20.77 29.02 32.39
N PRO A 156 21.85 29.59 32.95
CA PRO A 156 23.03 28.81 33.33
C PRO A 156 22.73 27.69 34.32
N GLU A 157 21.74 27.86 35.19
CA GLU A 157 21.32 26.84 36.14
C GLU A 157 20.68 25.64 35.43
N ASP A 158 19.81 25.90 34.46
CA ASP A 158 19.13 24.85 33.71
C ASP A 158 20.12 24.18 32.74
N LEU A 159 21.03 24.92 32.09
CA LEU A 159 22.14 24.34 31.32
C LEU A 159 23.02 23.45 32.19
N SER A 160 23.30 23.88 33.42
CA SER A 160 24.03 23.07 34.39
C SER A 160 23.24 21.81 34.75
N MET A 161 21.92 21.89 34.95
CA MET A 161 21.08 20.72 35.20
C MET A 161 21.09 19.72 34.03
N ALA A 162 21.01 20.20 32.78
CA ALA A 162 21.11 19.35 31.59
C ALA A 162 22.47 18.65 31.48
N ALA A 163 23.56 19.37 31.76
CA ALA A 163 24.90 18.78 31.81
C ALA A 163 24.98 17.69 32.89
N HIS A 164 24.32 17.87 34.03
CA HIS A 164 24.28 16.85 35.09
C HIS A 164 23.42 15.64 34.71
N LEU A 165 22.27 15.87 34.09
CA LEU A 165 21.40 14.83 33.54
C LEU A 165 22.18 13.97 32.55
N TYR A 166 22.85 14.60 31.60
CA TYR A 166 23.64 13.93 30.58
C TYR A 166 24.62 12.89 31.13
N LEU A 167 25.34 13.19 32.22
CA LEU A 167 26.32 12.27 32.80
C LEU A 167 25.66 11.12 33.52
N VAL A 168 24.57 11.42 34.22
CA VAL A 168 23.78 10.40 34.91
C VAL A 168 23.28 9.44 33.84
N LEU A 169 22.68 9.94 32.77
CA LEU A 169 22.25 9.11 31.64
C LEU A 169 23.41 8.29 31.06
N GLU A 170 24.58 8.89 30.81
CA GLU A 170 25.75 8.16 30.31
C GLU A 170 26.17 7.01 31.23
N ARG A 171 26.28 7.27 32.54
CA ARG A 171 26.68 6.25 33.51
C ARG A 171 25.63 5.15 33.66
N LEU A 172 24.34 5.50 33.68
CA LEU A 172 23.26 4.52 33.75
C LEU A 172 23.16 3.70 32.46
N GLY A 173 23.32 4.34 31.29
CA GLY A 173 23.33 3.69 29.98
C GLY A 173 24.50 2.71 29.84
N SER A 174 25.73 3.16 30.16
CA SER A 174 26.91 2.30 30.22
C SER A 174 26.74 1.13 31.21
N ALA A 175 26.24 1.39 32.41
CA ALA A 175 26.01 0.32 33.39
C ALA A 175 24.94 -0.68 32.93
N ALA A 176 23.85 -0.23 32.32
CA ALA A 176 22.81 -1.12 31.79
C ALA A 176 23.29 -1.96 30.62
N ARG A 177 24.17 -1.39 29.77
CA ARG A 177 24.86 -2.11 28.72
C ARG A 177 25.71 -3.25 29.31
N ASP A 178 26.52 -2.92 30.30
CA ASP A 178 27.58 -3.83 30.77
C ASP A 178 27.09 -4.83 31.84
N ARG A 179 25.94 -4.57 32.48
CA ARG A 179 25.45 -5.34 33.64
C ARG A 179 23.96 -5.70 33.52
N SER A 180 23.68 -6.98 33.33
CA SER A 180 22.32 -7.51 33.19
C SER A 180 21.47 -7.42 34.48
N ASP A 181 22.10 -7.55 35.66
CA ASP A 181 21.47 -7.38 36.97
C ASP A 181 21.03 -5.93 37.21
N PHE A 182 21.87 -4.98 36.82
CA PHE A 182 21.57 -3.55 36.86
C PHE A 182 20.38 -3.22 35.96
N ARG A 183 20.42 -3.71 34.71
CA ARG A 183 19.33 -3.56 33.74
C ARG A 183 18.01 -4.12 34.27
N ALA A 184 18.01 -5.33 34.83
CA ALA A 184 16.79 -5.94 35.37
C ALA A 184 16.20 -5.12 36.53
N THR A 185 17.04 -4.65 37.45
CA THR A 185 16.60 -3.84 38.59
C THR A 185 16.03 -2.50 38.15
N LEU A 186 16.71 -1.83 37.22
CA LEU A 186 16.28 -0.52 36.72
C LEU A 186 15.05 -0.64 35.81
N GLY A 187 14.95 -1.72 35.04
CA GLY A 187 13.76 -2.07 34.25
C GLY A 187 12.53 -2.24 35.13
N GLN A 188 12.61 -3.05 36.19
CA GLN A 188 11.51 -3.21 37.16
C GLN A 188 11.13 -1.89 37.84
N HIS A 189 12.11 -1.02 38.12
CA HIS A 189 11.82 0.29 38.69
C HIS A 189 11.08 1.20 37.70
N PHE A 190 11.56 1.29 36.46
CA PHE A 190 10.90 2.08 35.43
C PHE A 190 9.56 1.51 34.99
N GLU A 191 9.32 0.21 35.10
CA GLU A 191 7.98 -0.37 34.93
C GLU A 191 7.01 0.22 35.95
N ARG A 192 7.39 0.31 37.23
CA ARG A 192 6.55 0.94 38.27
C ARG A 192 6.35 2.44 38.04
N VAL A 193 7.41 3.17 37.66
CA VAL A 193 7.29 4.61 37.33
C VAL A 193 6.42 4.80 36.09
N SER A 194 6.52 3.90 35.11
CA SER A 194 5.68 3.88 33.93
C SER A 194 4.23 3.58 34.29
N ASP A 195 3.94 2.73 35.27
CA ASP A 195 2.57 2.48 35.74
C ASP A 195 1.90 3.78 36.23
N ASP A 196 2.62 4.59 37.00
CA ASP A 196 2.11 5.86 37.52
C ASP A 196 1.91 6.91 36.41
N ILE A 197 2.84 6.99 35.46
CA ILE A 197 2.73 7.86 34.28
C ILE A 197 1.57 7.41 33.39
N VAL A 198 1.44 6.10 33.14
CA VAL A 198 0.35 5.52 32.36
C VAL A 198 -0.98 5.76 33.05
N ALA A 199 -1.09 5.54 34.35
CA ALA A 199 -2.30 5.83 35.12
C ALA A 199 -2.71 7.30 34.97
N THR A 200 -1.75 8.22 35.00
CA THR A 200 -1.98 9.65 34.78
C THR A 200 -2.45 9.94 33.36
N ILE A 201 -1.81 9.38 32.34
CA ILE A 201 -2.23 9.52 30.93
C ILE A 201 -3.64 8.97 30.74
N LEU A 202 -3.96 7.82 31.33
CA LEU A 202 -5.29 7.22 31.26
C LEU A 202 -6.34 8.06 31.99
N ALA A 203 -5.99 8.67 33.11
CA ALA A 203 -6.87 9.60 33.83
C ALA A 203 -7.20 10.83 32.96
N ILE A 204 -6.18 11.43 32.33
CA ILE A 204 -6.34 12.54 31.39
C ILE A 204 -7.20 12.11 30.19
N THR A 205 -6.90 10.94 29.60
CA THR A 205 -7.64 10.39 28.46
C THR A 205 -9.11 10.14 28.81
N LYS A 206 -9.41 9.62 30.00
CA LYS A 206 -10.78 9.45 30.47
C LYS A 206 -11.48 10.79 30.69
N ALA A 207 -10.79 11.77 31.28
CA ALA A 207 -11.33 13.11 31.53
C ALA A 207 -11.68 13.84 30.22
N GLN A 208 -10.96 13.56 29.14
CA GLN A 208 -11.21 14.10 27.80
C GLN A 208 -12.32 13.34 27.02
N GLY A 209 -12.93 12.30 27.60
CA GLY A 209 -14.08 11.60 26.99
C GLY A 209 -13.77 10.61 25.87
N TRP A 210 -12.52 10.18 25.72
CA TRP A 210 -12.12 9.24 24.66
C TRP A 210 -12.69 7.82 24.89
N GLY A 211 -13.00 7.12 23.79
CA GLY A 211 -13.57 5.76 23.81
C GLY A 211 -12.64 4.70 24.41
N LYS A 212 -13.22 3.59 24.90
CA LYS A 212 -12.50 2.47 25.54
C LYS A 212 -11.40 1.86 24.67
N GLU A 213 -11.56 1.87 23.35
CA GLU A 213 -10.57 1.32 22.41
C GLU A 213 -9.30 2.17 22.35
N ILE A 214 -9.42 3.49 22.37
CA ILE A 214 -8.27 4.41 22.42
C ILE A 214 -7.53 4.26 23.75
N LEU A 215 -8.28 4.07 24.84
CA LEU A 215 -7.70 3.76 26.15
C LEU A 215 -6.88 2.46 26.11
N LYS A 216 -7.47 1.38 25.58
CA LYS A 216 -6.83 0.07 25.46
C LYS A 216 -5.58 0.11 24.57
N PHE A 217 -5.63 0.89 23.49
CA PHE A 217 -4.50 1.13 22.61
C PHE A 217 -3.36 1.89 23.30
N ARG A 218 -3.66 3.02 23.97
CA ARG A 218 -2.66 3.78 24.73
C ARG A 218 -2.00 2.92 25.82
N VAL A 219 -2.77 2.11 26.54
CA VAL A 219 -2.23 1.11 27.50
C VAL A 219 -1.28 0.14 26.78
N GLY A 220 -1.70 -0.44 25.66
CA GLY A 220 -0.88 -1.39 24.89
C GLY A 220 0.47 -0.82 24.43
N LYS A 221 0.52 0.47 24.07
CA LYS A 221 1.74 1.15 23.63
C LYS A 221 2.78 1.30 24.74
N TRP A 222 2.35 1.66 25.95
CA TRP A 222 3.24 1.90 27.09
C TRP A 222 3.77 0.64 27.73
N TYR A 223 2.94 -0.40 27.81
CA TYR A 223 3.38 -1.70 28.34
C TYR A 223 4.16 -2.53 27.33
N SER A 224 4.51 -1.94 26.17
CA SER A 224 5.12 -2.62 25.03
C SER A 224 4.45 -3.97 24.84
N ILE A 225 3.18 -3.98 24.38
CA ILE A 225 2.27 -5.15 24.24
C ILE A 225 3.06 -6.41 24.52
N PRO A 226 3.02 -6.98 25.74
CA PRO A 226 3.93 -8.03 26.14
C PRO A 226 3.88 -9.06 25.04
N ILE A 227 5.00 -9.17 24.31
CA ILE A 227 5.12 -10.12 23.22
C ILE A 227 4.74 -11.41 23.87
N ARG A 228 3.59 -11.95 23.46
CA ARG A 228 3.00 -13.15 24.04
C ARG A 228 4.16 -14.13 24.26
N PRO A 229 4.42 -14.65 25.47
CA PRO A 229 5.58 -15.51 25.69
C PRO A 229 5.57 -16.74 24.78
N GLU A 230 4.41 -17.05 24.19
CA GLU A 230 4.21 -18.07 23.16
C GLU A 230 4.71 -17.64 21.76
N LEU A 231 4.89 -16.35 21.48
CA LEU A 231 5.29 -15.83 20.17
C LEU A 231 6.73 -16.17 19.80
N PRO A 232 7.75 -16.04 20.68
CA PRO A 232 9.09 -16.57 20.40
C PRO A 232 9.07 -18.09 20.21
N ILE A 233 8.22 -18.80 20.95
CA ILE A 233 8.05 -20.26 20.81
C ILE A 233 7.43 -20.60 19.45
N SER A 234 6.40 -19.88 19.02
CA SER A 234 5.74 -20.09 17.74
C SER A 234 6.63 -19.71 16.57
N MET A 235 7.42 -18.63 16.69
CA MET A 235 8.39 -18.23 15.68
C MET A 235 9.59 -19.19 15.61
N ARG A 236 10.01 -19.83 16.72
CA ARG A 236 10.99 -20.93 16.63
C ARG A 236 10.44 -22.14 15.90
N ALA A 237 9.20 -22.51 16.18
CA ALA A 237 8.56 -23.65 15.54
C ALA A 237 8.25 -23.39 14.06
N ALA A 238 7.93 -22.14 13.71
CA ALA A 238 7.65 -21.70 12.35
C ALA A 238 8.08 -20.23 12.19
N PRO A 239 9.30 -19.95 11.67
CA PRO A 239 9.90 -18.61 11.61
C PRO A 239 9.02 -17.52 10.99
N LEU A 240 8.21 -17.87 9.99
CA LEU A 240 7.30 -16.94 9.32
C LEU A 240 5.98 -16.72 10.07
N ARG A 241 5.63 -17.61 11.00
CA ARG A 241 4.37 -17.58 11.75
C ARG A 241 4.49 -16.61 12.92
N GLY A 242 4.00 -15.39 12.71
CA GLY A 242 4.03 -14.31 13.70
C GLY A 242 5.06 -13.23 13.38
N ALA A 243 6.04 -13.50 12.51
CA ALA A 243 6.99 -12.50 12.03
C ALA A 243 6.28 -11.29 11.39
N GLY A 244 5.27 -11.53 10.54
CA GLY A 244 4.46 -10.47 9.93
C GLY A 244 3.70 -9.61 10.94
N HIS A 245 3.26 -10.20 12.05
CA HIS A 245 2.60 -9.43 13.12
C HIS A 245 3.62 -8.53 13.84
N VAL A 246 4.82 -9.03 14.13
CA VAL A 246 5.87 -8.25 14.81
C VAL A 246 6.43 -7.15 13.90
N GLN A 247 6.58 -7.41 12.60
CA GLN A 247 6.90 -6.39 11.59
C GLN A 247 5.84 -5.30 11.55
N TYR A 248 4.57 -5.67 11.46
CA TYR A 248 3.45 -4.74 11.45
C TYR A 248 3.42 -3.86 12.71
N LEU A 249 3.63 -4.44 13.90
CA LEU A 249 3.67 -3.68 15.15
C LEU A 249 4.80 -2.65 15.18
N LEU A 250 6.00 -3.02 14.73
CA LEU A 250 7.14 -2.08 14.66
C LEU A 250 6.91 -1.00 13.59
N GLN A 251 6.38 -1.39 12.42
CA GLN A 251 6.04 -0.46 11.34
C GLN A 251 5.00 0.57 11.79
N MET A 252 3.92 0.13 12.44
CA MET A 252 2.88 1.00 12.98
C MET A 252 3.45 1.95 14.04
N ASN A 253 4.31 1.46 14.93
CA ASN A 253 4.95 2.29 15.93
C ASN A 253 5.76 3.44 15.29
N ILE A 254 6.48 3.14 14.20
CA ILE A 254 7.24 4.15 13.45
C ILE A 254 6.29 5.15 12.78
N LEU A 255 5.30 4.66 12.01
CA LEU A 255 4.37 5.52 11.26
C LEU A 255 3.54 6.45 12.16
N GLU A 256 3.20 6.01 13.37
CA GLU A 256 2.51 6.85 14.34
C GLU A 256 3.36 8.02 14.82
N ALA A 257 4.66 7.79 15.07
CA ALA A 257 5.55 8.87 15.43
C ALA A 257 5.82 9.79 14.24
N THR A 258 5.92 9.22 13.03
CA THR A 258 6.07 9.96 11.77
C THR A 258 4.87 10.88 11.50
N PHE A 259 3.66 10.44 11.83
CA PHE A 259 2.46 11.27 11.67
C PHE A 259 2.53 12.56 12.50
N ILE A 260 3.12 12.50 13.69
CA ILE A 260 3.30 13.68 14.54
C ILE A 260 4.35 14.61 13.93
N ASP A 261 5.43 14.07 13.39
CA ASP A 261 6.43 14.87 12.67
C ASP A 261 5.80 15.60 11.48
N HIS A 262 4.86 14.95 10.78
CA HIS A 262 4.11 15.55 9.68
C HIS A 262 3.23 16.71 10.14
N ASP A 263 2.45 16.50 11.21
CA ASP A 263 1.58 17.54 11.78
C ASP A 263 2.37 18.75 12.30
N LEU A 264 3.60 18.51 12.79
CA LEU A 264 4.53 19.56 13.23
C LEU A 264 5.31 20.21 12.07
N GLY A 265 5.11 19.76 10.82
CA GLY A 265 5.74 20.33 9.63
C GLY A 265 7.23 19.95 9.45
N ILE A 266 7.67 18.85 10.07
CA ILE A 266 9.07 18.41 10.06
C ILE A 266 9.27 17.38 8.94
N GLN A 267 9.32 17.90 7.71
CA GLN A 267 9.28 17.08 6.52
C GLN A 267 10.43 16.06 6.45
N ASP A 268 11.66 16.46 6.79
CA ASP A 268 12.82 15.55 6.74
C ASP A 268 12.66 14.36 7.71
N ASN A 269 12.05 14.59 8.88
CA ASN A 269 11.78 13.51 9.84
C ASN A 269 10.63 12.62 9.39
N THR A 270 9.62 13.23 8.76
CA THR A 270 8.49 12.52 8.17
C THR A 270 8.98 11.57 7.08
N ASP A 271 9.79 12.07 6.15
CA ASP A 271 10.33 11.28 5.05
C ASP A 271 11.23 10.14 5.57
N LEU A 272 12.06 10.43 6.59
CA LEU A 272 12.90 9.43 7.22
C LEU A 272 12.10 8.38 8.00
N GLY A 273 11.08 8.78 8.75
CA GLY A 273 10.19 7.87 9.47
C GLY A 273 9.42 6.95 8.52
N ILE A 274 8.94 7.48 7.38
CA ILE A 274 8.36 6.66 6.31
C ILE A 274 9.40 5.65 5.80
N ALA A 275 10.62 6.09 5.48
CA ALA A 275 11.67 5.21 4.99
C ALA A 275 12.05 4.10 5.98
N LEU A 276 12.13 4.42 7.28
CA LEU A 276 12.39 3.44 8.35
C LEU A 276 11.27 2.41 8.49
N SER A 277 10.01 2.86 8.40
CA SER A 277 8.84 1.98 8.46
C SER A 277 8.79 1.00 7.28
N VAL A 278 9.21 1.48 6.11
CA VAL A 278 9.30 0.70 4.87
C VAL A 278 10.39 -0.35 5.00
N ASP A 279 11.59 0.03 5.45
CA ASP A 279 12.68 -0.93 5.62
C ASP A 279 12.29 -2.03 6.61
N VAL A 280 11.66 -1.70 7.74
CA VAL A 280 11.14 -2.71 8.70
C VAL A 280 10.19 -3.71 8.06
N ALA A 281 9.32 -3.28 7.14
CA ALA A 281 8.40 -4.17 6.45
C ALA A 281 9.11 -5.22 5.58
N THR A 282 10.34 -4.92 5.13
CA THR A 282 11.16 -5.85 4.34
C THR A 282 11.98 -6.83 5.20
N GLN A 283 12.11 -6.56 6.51
CA GLN A 283 13.04 -7.27 7.38
C GLN A 283 12.31 -8.33 8.19
N THR A 284 12.57 -9.62 7.93
CA THR A 284 11.92 -10.70 8.67
C THR A 284 12.58 -10.89 10.04
N PRO A 285 11.88 -10.65 11.16
CA PRO A 285 12.43 -10.89 12.48
C PRO A 285 12.59 -12.39 12.71
N PHE A 286 13.63 -12.79 13.45
CA PHE A 286 13.89 -14.17 13.82
C PHE A 286 14.07 -14.30 15.33
N VAL A 287 13.99 -15.52 15.86
CA VAL A 287 14.23 -15.79 17.28
C VAL A 287 15.63 -16.31 17.46
N ASP A 288 16.42 -15.66 18.33
CA ASP A 288 17.78 -16.10 18.62
C ASP A 288 17.83 -17.28 19.63
N SER A 289 19.05 -17.73 19.93
CA SER A 289 19.29 -18.81 20.91
C SER A 289 18.80 -18.47 22.32
N SER A 290 18.65 -17.18 22.65
CA SER A 290 18.18 -16.67 23.94
C SER A 290 16.67 -16.40 23.98
N SER A 291 15.92 -16.81 22.96
CA SER A 291 14.46 -16.64 22.83
C SER A 291 14.03 -15.20 22.59
N ARG A 292 14.94 -14.36 22.07
CA ARG A 292 14.67 -12.95 21.78
C ARG A 292 14.29 -12.81 20.32
N ILE A 293 13.33 -11.93 20.04
CA ILE A 293 12.98 -11.57 18.68
C ILE A 293 13.96 -10.49 18.21
N VAL A 294 14.72 -10.81 17.16
CA VAL A 294 15.78 -9.98 16.63
C VAL A 294 15.41 -9.58 15.20
N PHE A 295 15.50 -8.29 14.90
CA PHE A 295 15.46 -7.80 13.54
C PHE A 295 16.90 -7.64 13.01
N PRO A 296 17.21 -8.15 11.80
CA PRO A 296 18.53 -7.99 11.19
C PRO A 296 18.72 -6.58 10.58
N LEU A 297 18.47 -5.54 11.36
CA LEU A 297 18.56 -4.14 10.91
C LEU A 297 20.03 -3.74 10.81
N GLY A 298 20.45 -3.30 9.62
CA GLY A 298 21.82 -2.84 9.37
C GLY A 298 22.16 -1.59 10.19
N LYS A 299 23.46 -1.27 10.30
CA LYS A 299 23.95 -0.09 11.04
C LYS A 299 23.31 1.21 10.54
N ASP A 300 23.15 1.35 9.22
CA ASP A 300 22.59 2.55 8.63
C ASP A 300 21.13 2.77 9.05
N TRP A 301 20.34 1.69 9.14
CA TRP A 301 18.96 1.77 9.65
C TRP A 301 18.96 2.21 11.12
N ILE A 302 19.86 1.63 11.92
CA ILE A 302 19.99 1.96 13.35
C ILE A 302 20.35 3.44 13.53
N ASP A 303 21.36 3.91 12.81
CA ASP A 303 21.80 5.31 12.87
C ASP A 303 20.69 6.26 12.41
N ALA A 304 19.94 5.87 11.36
CA ALA A 304 18.83 6.65 10.83
C ALA A 304 17.62 6.65 11.78
N TYR A 305 17.30 5.53 12.43
CA TYR A 305 16.27 5.43 13.47
C TYR A 305 16.64 6.23 14.73
N ILE A 306 17.93 6.28 15.06
CA ILE A 306 18.46 7.15 16.10
C ILE A 306 18.25 8.61 15.69
N ALA A 307 18.72 9.04 14.52
CA ALA A 307 18.56 10.40 14.01
C ALA A 307 17.09 10.85 13.95
N TRP A 308 16.20 9.96 13.49
CA TRP A 308 14.77 10.20 13.40
C TRP A 308 14.12 10.46 14.77
N ASN A 309 14.38 9.58 15.74
CA ASN A 309 13.90 9.79 17.11
C ASN A 309 14.59 10.97 17.79
N MET A 310 15.83 11.28 17.44
CA MET A 310 16.57 12.42 17.98
C MET A 310 15.91 13.74 17.59
N ASN A 311 15.45 13.85 16.33
CA ASN A 311 14.66 15.00 15.90
C ASN A 311 13.40 15.14 16.74
N TYR A 312 12.64 14.05 16.81
CA TYR A 312 11.39 13.98 17.54
C TYR A 312 11.56 14.43 18.99
N VAL A 313 12.58 13.89 19.65
CA VAL A 313 12.96 14.18 21.03
C VAL A 313 13.46 15.61 21.22
N SER A 314 14.12 16.21 20.23
CA SER A 314 14.64 17.58 20.30
C SER A 314 13.53 18.64 20.39
N LEU A 315 12.29 18.26 20.03
CA LEU A 315 11.10 19.10 20.14
C LEU A 315 10.54 19.14 21.55
N PHE A 316 10.92 18.19 22.42
CA PHE A 316 10.47 18.09 23.81
C PHE A 316 11.39 18.89 24.74
N GLY A 317 11.24 20.21 24.71
CA GLY A 317 11.79 21.14 25.69
C GLY A 317 13.25 21.54 25.47
N GLU A 318 13.56 22.79 25.83
CA GLU A 318 14.82 23.48 25.54
C GLU A 318 16.07 22.82 26.16
N LEU A 319 15.92 22.11 27.29
CA LEU A 319 17.03 21.52 28.06
C LEU A 319 17.46 20.11 27.64
N ALA A 320 16.52 19.33 27.10
CA ALA A 320 16.67 17.88 26.98
C ALA A 320 17.36 17.47 25.67
N VAL A 321 17.49 18.41 24.73
CA VAL A 321 18.15 18.24 23.44
C VAL A 321 19.61 17.83 23.64
N PHE A 322 20.36 18.54 24.47
CA PHE A 322 21.78 18.25 24.67
C PHE A 322 22.03 16.89 25.37
N ALA A 323 21.26 16.60 26.42
CA ALA A 323 21.48 15.42 27.24
C ALA A 323 21.16 14.10 26.52
N LYS A 324 20.35 14.13 25.45
CA LYS A 324 19.92 12.93 24.73
C LYS A 324 20.70 12.68 23.43
N LEU A 325 21.34 13.72 22.86
CA LEU A 325 21.93 13.63 21.53
C LEU A 325 23.37 13.10 21.48
N LEU A 326 24.09 13.15 22.60
CA LEU A 326 25.55 13.00 22.58
C LEU A 326 26.07 11.95 23.56
N ILE A 327 25.20 11.09 24.11
CA ILE A 327 25.57 10.14 25.18
C ILE A 327 26.56 9.10 24.62
N PRO A 328 27.83 9.06 25.08
CA PRO A 328 28.85 8.15 24.55
C PRO A 328 28.42 6.68 24.49
N SER A 329 27.76 6.17 25.51
CA SER A 329 27.23 4.80 25.59
C SER A 329 26.23 4.46 24.50
N ILE A 330 25.67 5.46 23.81
CA ILE A 330 24.77 5.31 22.66
C ILE A 330 25.51 5.60 21.34
N ILE A 331 26.28 6.69 21.27
CA ILE A 331 26.86 7.17 20.00
C ILE A 331 28.22 6.54 19.68
N CYS A 332 28.94 6.04 20.68
CA CYS A 332 30.28 5.46 20.55
C CYS A 332 30.27 3.94 20.38
N THR A 333 29.12 3.27 20.47
CA THR A 333 29.03 1.82 20.23
C THR A 333 29.31 1.54 18.75
N SER A 334 30.57 1.21 18.45
CA SER A 334 30.98 0.77 17.12
C SER A 334 30.50 -0.66 16.90
N VAL A 335 29.95 -0.94 15.71
CA VAL A 335 29.62 -2.32 15.30
C VAL A 335 30.90 -3.16 15.13
N SER A 336 32.07 -2.50 15.04
CA SER A 336 33.38 -3.13 14.82
C SER A 336 34.02 -3.73 16.06
N ASP A 337 33.65 -3.34 17.29
CA ASP A 337 34.31 -3.85 18.51
C ASP A 337 33.95 -5.31 18.86
N THR A 338 33.10 -5.98 18.06
CA THR A 338 32.76 -7.39 18.23
C THR A 338 33.55 -8.34 17.32
N THR A 339 34.55 -7.86 16.56
CA THR A 339 35.46 -8.75 15.82
C THR A 339 36.47 -9.37 16.78
N VAL A 340 36.05 -10.37 17.54
CA VAL A 340 36.96 -11.41 18.01
C VAL A 340 37.44 -12.13 16.75
N GLU A 341 38.75 -12.09 16.49
CA GLU A 341 39.39 -12.67 15.30
C GLU A 341 38.87 -14.09 15.01
N GLY A 342 38.25 -14.26 13.83
CA GLY A 342 38.07 -15.58 13.21
C GLY A 342 36.68 -16.21 13.27
N ASN A 343 35.68 -15.60 13.93
CA ASN A 343 34.30 -16.05 13.82
C ASN A 343 33.39 -14.83 13.63
N TRP A 344 32.55 -14.84 12.60
CA TRP A 344 31.49 -13.85 12.41
C TRP A 344 30.40 -14.04 13.48
N SER A 345 30.74 -13.94 14.77
CA SER A 345 29.77 -13.68 15.81
C SER A 345 29.23 -12.29 15.53
N ARG A 346 28.00 -12.29 15.04
CA ARG A 346 27.20 -11.10 14.71
C ARG A 346 27.42 -10.06 15.81
N PRO A 347 27.57 -8.76 15.46
CA PRO A 347 27.48 -7.71 16.47
C PRO A 347 26.24 -7.98 17.31
N VAL A 348 26.31 -7.74 18.61
CA VAL A 348 25.15 -7.89 19.50
C VAL A 348 24.46 -6.53 19.51
N PRO A 349 23.55 -6.22 18.55
CA PRO A 349 22.85 -4.93 18.49
C PRO A 349 22.04 -4.64 19.75
N GLU A 350 21.91 -5.58 20.67
CA GLU A 350 21.12 -5.37 21.89
C GLU A 350 21.81 -4.41 22.86
N MET A 351 23.13 -4.38 22.91
CA MET A 351 23.87 -3.62 23.93
C MET A 351 23.60 -2.11 23.82
N TRP A 352 23.57 -1.57 22.61
CA TRP A 352 23.23 -0.15 22.38
C TRP A 352 21.72 0.11 22.57
N VAL A 353 20.86 -0.82 22.16
CA VAL A 353 19.39 -0.72 22.35
C VAL A 353 19.08 -0.63 23.84
N ILE A 354 19.75 -1.44 24.67
CA ILE A 354 19.60 -1.46 26.13
C ILE A 354 20.04 -0.14 26.75
N ALA A 355 21.23 0.37 26.39
CA ALA A 355 21.71 1.65 26.89
C ALA A 355 20.74 2.77 26.52
N ARG A 356 20.22 2.75 25.28
CA ARG A 356 19.26 3.72 24.78
C ARG A 356 17.89 3.62 25.47
N GLU A 357 17.37 2.42 25.69
CA GLU A 357 16.10 2.21 26.37
C GLU A 357 16.15 2.78 27.80
N VAL A 358 17.21 2.46 28.54
CA VAL A 358 17.41 2.95 29.91
C VAL A 358 17.56 4.46 29.95
N THR A 359 18.38 5.04 29.08
CA THR A 359 18.59 6.49 29.03
C THR A 359 17.33 7.24 28.63
N LEU A 360 16.54 6.70 27.70
CA LEU A 360 15.26 7.30 27.31
C LEU A 360 14.25 7.26 28.46
N LYS A 361 14.07 6.10 29.11
CA LYS A 361 13.18 5.96 30.28
C LYS A 361 13.59 6.89 31.43
N ALA A 362 14.88 6.96 31.73
CA ALA A 362 15.43 7.86 32.75
C ALA A 362 15.21 9.34 32.39
N ALA A 363 15.44 9.73 31.13
CA ALA A 363 15.24 11.11 30.69
C ALA A 363 13.76 11.52 30.73
N LEU A 364 12.83 10.62 30.38
CA LEU A 364 11.39 10.85 30.48
C LEU A 364 10.96 11.04 31.94
N ALA A 365 11.41 10.17 32.84
CA ALA A 365 11.14 10.29 34.27
C ALA A 365 11.68 11.61 34.84
N PHE A 366 12.91 11.98 34.46
CA PHE A 366 13.51 13.27 34.84
C PHE A 366 12.64 14.44 34.39
N MET A 367 12.27 14.52 33.10
CA MET A 367 11.52 15.65 32.56
C MET A 367 10.17 15.81 33.27
N TYR A 368 9.47 14.69 33.48
CA TYR A 368 8.18 14.68 34.17
C TYR A 368 8.28 15.23 35.60
N ASN A 369 9.21 14.71 36.41
CA ASN A 369 9.34 15.12 37.81
C ASN A 369 9.98 16.50 37.99
N TRP A 370 10.91 16.87 37.10
CA TRP A 370 11.55 18.19 37.14
C TRP A 370 10.57 19.31 36.76
N GLU A 371 9.72 19.08 35.75
CA GLU A 371 8.63 20.01 35.40
C GLU A 371 7.66 20.18 36.57
N ALA A 372 7.22 19.07 37.18
CA ALA A 372 6.36 19.12 38.36
C ALA A 372 6.98 19.94 39.50
N ALA A 373 8.29 19.83 39.72
CA ALA A 373 9.01 20.62 40.73
C ALA A 373 9.13 22.10 40.36
N LYS A 374 9.36 22.44 39.08
CA LYS A 374 9.39 23.83 38.59
C LYS A 374 8.01 24.50 38.73
N ILE A 375 6.94 23.80 38.38
CA ILE A 375 5.56 24.28 38.58
C ILE A 375 5.28 24.49 40.07
N ALA A 376 5.65 23.54 40.93
CA ALA A 376 5.46 23.65 42.38
C ALA A 376 6.23 24.81 43.02
N SER A 377 7.37 25.21 42.42
CA SER A 377 8.16 26.37 42.85
C SER A 377 7.70 27.70 42.25
N GLY A 378 6.58 27.71 41.52
CA GLY A 378 6.00 28.92 40.94
C GLY A 378 6.72 29.42 39.69
N VAL A 379 7.61 28.62 39.09
CA VAL A 379 8.26 28.94 37.83
C VAL A 379 7.33 28.53 36.68
N HIS A 380 6.81 29.51 35.94
CA HIS A 380 6.04 29.26 34.72
C HIS A 380 6.96 28.65 33.65
N THR A 381 6.67 27.41 33.24
CA THR A 381 7.41 26.68 32.20
C THR A 381 6.73 26.85 30.85
N ASP A 382 6.70 28.07 30.30
CA ASP A 382 6.01 28.33 29.02
C ASP A 382 6.63 27.56 27.83
N ASN A 383 7.86 27.04 27.98
CA ASN A 383 8.64 26.43 26.89
C ASN A 383 9.03 24.95 27.08
N MET A 384 8.61 24.29 28.17
CA MET A 384 8.92 22.87 28.41
C MET A 384 7.70 21.94 28.35
N VAL A 385 6.52 22.53 28.11
CA VAL A 385 5.26 21.85 27.88
C VAL A 385 5.40 21.08 26.56
N MET A 386 5.38 19.74 26.62
CA MET A 386 4.94 18.92 25.47
C MET A 386 3.64 19.56 25.00
N SER A 387 3.65 20.17 23.80
CA SER A 387 2.59 21.13 23.44
C SER A 387 1.22 20.49 23.67
N PRO A 388 0.19 21.23 24.10
CA PRO A 388 -1.15 20.67 24.25
C PRO A 388 -1.58 19.91 23.00
N HIS A 389 -1.17 20.39 21.82
CA HIS A 389 -1.33 19.73 20.53
C HIS A 389 -0.53 18.43 20.41
N ALA A 390 0.75 18.36 20.79
CA ALA A 390 1.52 17.11 20.82
C ALA A 390 0.95 16.10 21.82
N ARG A 391 0.45 16.54 22.99
CA ARG A 391 -0.26 15.72 23.99
C ARG A 391 -1.60 15.20 23.48
N GLU A 392 -2.31 16.04 22.72
CA GLU A 392 -3.60 15.74 22.10
C GLU A 392 -3.43 14.82 20.90
N GLU A 393 -2.42 15.03 20.05
CA GLU A 393 -2.12 14.21 18.86
C GLU A 393 -1.52 12.85 19.23
N TRP A 394 -0.63 12.77 20.23
CA TRP A 394 -0.27 11.48 20.86
C TRP A 394 -1.48 10.73 21.39
N GLY A 395 -2.52 11.48 21.73
CA GLY A 395 -3.76 10.92 22.19
C GLY A 395 -4.79 10.58 21.12
N ARG A 396 -4.76 11.26 19.97
CA ARG A 396 -5.71 11.15 18.85
C ARG A 396 -5.48 9.96 17.95
N ILE A 397 -4.35 9.27 18.08
CA ILE A 397 -4.01 8.10 17.28
C ILE A 397 -5.02 6.98 17.59
N SER A 398 -6.08 6.95 16.80
CA SER A 398 -7.12 5.93 16.74
C SER A 398 -6.98 5.21 15.41
N MET A 399 -6.49 3.97 15.45
CA MET A 399 -6.60 3.06 14.32
C MET A 399 -8.06 2.62 14.16
N LEU A 400 -8.85 3.40 13.42
CA LEU A 400 -10.06 2.91 12.79
C LEU A 400 -10.38 3.80 11.59
N HIS A 401 -10.26 3.21 10.41
CA HIS A 401 -10.71 3.67 9.10
C HIS A 401 -11.19 5.12 8.97
N SER A 402 -10.37 5.94 8.33
CA SER A 402 -10.86 6.85 7.30
C SER A 402 -9.83 6.94 6.18
N SER A 403 -10.27 6.61 4.98
CA SER A 403 -9.65 6.95 3.71
C SER A 403 -9.03 8.35 3.74
N LEU A 404 -7.71 8.42 3.79
CA LEU A 404 -6.97 9.65 3.56
C LEU A 404 -6.93 9.92 2.03
N PRO A 405 -7.24 11.14 1.58
CA PRO A 405 -7.06 11.53 0.20
C PRO A 405 -5.56 11.56 -0.13
N HIS A 406 -5.23 11.18 -1.37
CA HIS A 406 -3.87 11.16 -1.88
C HIS A 406 -3.14 12.50 -1.65
N PRO A 407 -1.88 12.50 -1.17
CA PRO A 407 -1.04 13.68 -1.20
C PRO A 407 -0.71 14.04 -2.66
N PRO A 408 -0.55 15.33 -2.99
CA PRO A 408 -0.25 15.78 -4.35
C PRO A 408 1.11 15.27 -4.86
N ASP A 409 1.13 14.97 -6.16
CA ASP A 409 2.21 14.36 -6.96
C ASP A 409 3.56 15.12 -6.96
N CYS A 410 4.38 15.04 -5.90
CA CYS A 410 5.74 15.64 -5.95
C CYS A 410 6.92 14.78 -5.47
N CYS A 411 6.73 13.60 -4.86
CA CYS A 411 7.88 12.80 -4.39
C CYS A 411 7.88 11.37 -4.96
N GLY A 412 8.70 11.18 -6.01
CA GLY A 412 9.39 9.93 -6.35
C GLY A 412 8.61 8.62 -6.36
N LYS A 413 7.83 8.37 -7.43
CA LYS A 413 7.17 7.07 -7.76
C LYS A 413 8.10 5.84 -7.87
N GLY A 414 9.41 5.97 -7.65
CA GLY A 414 10.38 4.89 -7.83
C GLY A 414 10.57 3.97 -6.61
N SER A 415 10.40 4.47 -5.39
CA SER A 415 10.65 3.70 -4.16
C SER A 415 9.42 2.91 -3.68
N LEU A 416 8.22 3.41 -3.96
CA LEU A 416 6.95 2.76 -3.61
C LEU A 416 6.61 1.52 -4.46
N ASN A 417 7.13 1.43 -5.69
CA ASN A 417 6.92 0.23 -6.52
C ASN A 417 7.80 -0.95 -6.06
N MET A 418 8.99 -0.67 -5.50
CA MET A 418 9.86 -1.71 -4.93
C MET A 418 9.29 -2.32 -3.63
N LEU A 419 8.47 -1.55 -2.92
CA LEU A 419 7.70 -1.95 -1.73
C LEU A 419 6.63 -2.99 -2.05
N TYR A 420 6.04 -2.94 -3.24
CA TYR A 420 4.98 -3.86 -3.65
C TYR A 420 5.53 -5.25 -4.03
N ASP A 421 6.75 -5.31 -4.58
CA ASP A 421 7.35 -6.56 -5.04
C ASP A 421 7.72 -7.54 -3.92
N GLN A 422 7.98 -7.05 -2.69
CA GLN A 422 8.36 -7.89 -1.54
C GLN A 422 7.20 -8.26 -0.61
N VAL A 423 6.05 -7.59 -0.72
CA VAL A 423 4.83 -7.88 0.05
C VAL A 423 3.93 -8.89 -0.68
N LEU A 424 4.18 -9.16 -1.97
CA LEU A 424 3.43 -10.15 -2.72
C LEU A 424 3.80 -11.58 -2.24
N PRO A 425 2.83 -12.41 -1.84
CA PRO A 425 3.04 -13.70 -1.15
C PRO A 425 3.62 -14.82 -2.03
N TYR A 426 4.16 -14.50 -3.21
CA TYR A 426 4.63 -15.46 -4.20
C TYR A 426 6.16 -15.48 -4.23
N GLY A 427 6.77 -16.10 -3.20
CA GLY A 427 8.21 -16.31 -3.18
C GLY A 427 8.66 -17.12 -4.40
N ALA A 428 9.73 -16.67 -5.07
CA ALA A 428 10.31 -17.37 -6.20
C ALA A 428 10.80 -18.76 -5.77
N SER A 429 10.29 -19.82 -6.39
CA SER A 429 10.84 -21.17 -6.26
C SER A 429 11.98 -21.34 -7.25
N GLU A 430 13.16 -21.75 -6.81
CA GLU A 430 14.35 -21.95 -7.66
C GLU A 430 14.13 -22.93 -8.83
N HIS A 431 13.05 -23.73 -8.79
CA HIS A 431 12.78 -24.78 -9.78
C HIS A 431 11.55 -24.52 -10.66
N SER A 432 10.89 -23.37 -10.54
CA SER A 432 9.71 -23.06 -11.35
C SER A 432 10.09 -22.33 -12.65
N PRO A 433 9.49 -22.64 -13.81
CA PRO A 433 9.66 -21.84 -15.03
C PRO A 433 9.22 -20.38 -14.91
N THR A 434 8.49 -20.04 -13.83
CA THR A 434 8.04 -18.67 -13.53
C THR A 434 8.94 -17.95 -12.52
N SER A 435 10.02 -18.59 -12.05
CA SER A 435 10.93 -18.03 -11.04
C SER A 435 11.68 -16.77 -11.49
N GLU A 436 11.90 -16.65 -12.80
CA GLU A 436 12.56 -15.49 -13.41
C GLU A 436 11.57 -14.35 -13.73
N MET A 437 10.26 -14.56 -13.57
CA MET A 437 9.27 -13.53 -13.84
C MET A 437 9.20 -12.54 -12.67
N PRO A 438 9.25 -11.22 -12.93
CA PRO A 438 8.94 -10.22 -11.92
C PRO A 438 7.53 -10.43 -11.35
N SER A 439 7.31 -10.03 -10.09
CA SER A 439 6.06 -10.28 -9.34
C SER A 439 4.81 -9.79 -10.07
N GLU A 440 4.88 -8.62 -10.71
CA GLU A 440 3.80 -8.03 -11.50
C GLU A 440 3.48 -8.85 -12.76
N TRP A 441 4.50 -9.42 -13.41
CA TRP A 441 4.33 -10.30 -14.57
C TRP A 441 3.81 -11.68 -14.18
N PHE A 442 4.24 -12.20 -13.03
CA PHE A 442 3.67 -13.42 -12.47
C PHE A 442 2.19 -13.23 -12.11
N LEU A 443 1.84 -12.08 -11.53
CA LEU A 443 0.45 -11.72 -11.23
C LEU A 443 -0.41 -11.63 -12.50
N PHE A 444 0.12 -10.98 -13.54
CA PHE A 444 -0.50 -10.91 -14.86
C PHE A 444 -0.68 -12.31 -15.46
N TYR A 445 0.34 -13.16 -15.39
CA TYR A 445 0.28 -14.55 -15.83
C TYR A 445 -0.84 -15.33 -15.13
N CYS A 446 -0.90 -15.28 -13.79
CA CYS A 446 -1.98 -15.91 -13.03
C CYS A 446 -3.37 -15.38 -13.45
N THR A 447 -3.47 -14.06 -13.67
CA THR A 447 -4.71 -13.42 -14.13
C THR A 447 -5.14 -13.96 -15.51
N MET A 448 -4.21 -14.10 -16.45
CA MET A 448 -4.51 -14.63 -17.78
C MET A 448 -4.93 -16.11 -17.71
N VAL A 449 -4.24 -16.93 -16.90
CA VAL A 449 -4.61 -18.33 -16.71
C VAL A 449 -6.03 -18.45 -16.14
N MET A 450 -6.36 -17.67 -15.12
CA MET A 450 -7.70 -17.66 -14.54
C MET A 450 -8.77 -17.19 -15.53
N TRP A 451 -8.49 -16.14 -16.29
CA TRP A 451 -9.39 -15.65 -17.35
C TRP A 451 -9.67 -16.72 -18.40
N VAL A 452 -8.63 -17.42 -18.89
CA VAL A 452 -8.77 -18.51 -19.85
C VAL A 452 -9.62 -19.66 -19.27
N MET A 453 -9.42 -20.01 -18.00
CA MET A 453 -10.23 -21.04 -17.32
C MET A 453 -11.71 -20.63 -17.20
N VAL A 454 -11.98 -19.36 -16.85
CA VAL A 454 -13.33 -18.80 -16.80
C VAL A 454 -14.00 -18.84 -18.17
N LEU A 455 -13.30 -18.42 -19.23
CA LEU A 455 -13.82 -18.48 -20.60
C LEU A 455 -14.14 -19.90 -21.05
N PHE A 456 -13.24 -20.86 -20.81
CA PHE A 456 -13.49 -22.26 -21.17
C PHE A 456 -14.64 -22.87 -20.40
N THR A 457 -14.76 -22.55 -19.11
CA THR A 457 -15.86 -23.04 -18.27
C THR A 457 -17.19 -22.41 -18.71
N GLY A 458 -17.19 -21.10 -18.95
CA GLY A 458 -18.35 -20.36 -19.42
C GLY A 458 -18.85 -20.86 -20.77
N PHE A 459 -18.03 -20.79 -21.83
CA PHE A 459 -18.43 -21.31 -23.15
C PHE A 459 -18.69 -22.81 -23.12
N GLY A 460 -17.88 -23.58 -22.39
CA GLY A 460 -18.08 -25.02 -22.20
C GLY A 460 -19.43 -25.34 -21.57
N SER A 461 -19.93 -24.51 -20.65
CA SER A 461 -21.25 -24.69 -20.05
C SER A 461 -22.39 -24.54 -21.07
N GLU A 462 -22.27 -23.69 -22.09
CA GLU A 462 -23.26 -23.62 -23.17
C GLU A 462 -23.34 -24.95 -23.96
N PHE A 463 -22.20 -25.63 -24.15
CA PHE A 463 -22.16 -26.93 -24.85
C PHE A 463 -22.65 -28.07 -23.97
N VAL A 464 -22.13 -28.15 -22.74
CA VAL A 464 -22.35 -29.29 -21.84
C VAL A 464 -23.71 -29.22 -21.15
N VAL A 465 -24.14 -28.02 -20.77
CA VAL A 465 -25.42 -27.81 -20.06
C VAL A 465 -26.47 -27.25 -21.01
N GLY A 466 -26.14 -26.21 -21.77
CA GLY A 466 -27.12 -25.51 -22.62
C GLY A 466 -27.74 -26.36 -23.71
N VAL A 467 -26.95 -27.19 -24.40
CA VAL A 467 -27.47 -28.04 -25.49
C VAL A 467 -28.41 -29.13 -24.96
N PRO A 468 -28.07 -29.91 -23.92
CA PRO A 468 -29.03 -30.83 -23.34
C PRO A 468 -30.25 -30.10 -22.78
N LEU A 469 -30.06 -29.00 -22.05
CA LEU A 469 -31.14 -28.28 -21.40
C LEU A 469 -32.18 -27.76 -22.39
N SER A 470 -31.73 -27.12 -23.48
CA SER A 470 -32.62 -26.63 -24.55
C SER A 470 -33.41 -27.73 -25.27
N LYS A 471 -32.94 -28.99 -25.25
CA LYS A 471 -33.68 -30.13 -25.81
C LYS A 471 -34.73 -30.71 -24.87
N HIS A 472 -34.56 -30.55 -23.55
CA HIS A 472 -35.42 -31.17 -22.55
C HIS A 472 -36.46 -30.20 -21.96
N LEU A 473 -36.22 -28.89 -22.04
CA LEU A 473 -37.19 -27.91 -21.60
C LEU A 473 -38.31 -27.78 -22.64
N SER A 474 -39.56 -27.89 -22.20
CA SER A 474 -40.71 -27.43 -22.97
C SER A 474 -40.62 -25.92 -23.20
N GLU A 475 -41.32 -25.37 -24.20
CA GLU A 475 -41.30 -23.94 -24.49
C GLU A 475 -41.60 -23.08 -23.25
N GLY A 476 -42.62 -23.44 -22.47
CA GLY A 476 -42.97 -22.73 -21.22
C GLY A 476 -41.91 -22.86 -20.11
N SER A 477 -41.32 -24.05 -19.95
CA SER A 477 -40.24 -24.23 -18.97
C SER A 477 -38.95 -23.50 -19.38
N SER A 478 -38.70 -23.37 -20.68
CA SER A 478 -37.58 -22.61 -21.22
C SER A 478 -37.70 -21.12 -20.93
N GLU A 479 -38.90 -20.55 -21.09
CA GLU A 479 -39.16 -19.14 -20.76
C GLU A 479 -38.99 -18.84 -19.26
N ILE A 480 -39.50 -19.72 -18.39
CA ILE A 480 -39.33 -19.59 -16.93
C ILE A 480 -37.83 -19.68 -16.56
N PHE A 481 -37.12 -20.64 -17.14
CA PHE A 481 -35.69 -20.81 -16.90
C PHE A 481 -34.90 -19.57 -17.34
N TRP A 482 -35.16 -19.08 -18.56
CA TRP A 482 -34.56 -17.85 -19.09
C TRP A 482 -34.82 -16.64 -18.20
N THR A 483 -36.08 -16.42 -17.80
CA THR A 483 -36.44 -15.31 -16.92
C THR A 483 -35.75 -15.40 -15.55
N THR A 484 -35.59 -16.63 -15.04
CA THR A 484 -34.89 -16.88 -13.77
C THR A 484 -33.40 -16.59 -13.88
N THR A 485 -32.75 -16.99 -14.97
CA THR A 485 -31.32 -16.74 -15.16
C THR A 485 -31.02 -15.27 -15.42
N GLU A 486 -31.91 -14.55 -16.10
CA GLU A 486 -31.83 -13.08 -16.24
C GLU A 486 -31.96 -12.35 -14.90
N LEU A 487 -32.83 -12.83 -13.99
CA LEU A 487 -32.94 -12.28 -12.64
C LEU A 487 -31.69 -12.54 -11.79
N LEU A 488 -31.08 -13.73 -11.93
CA LEU A 488 -29.88 -14.11 -11.18
C LEU A 488 -28.62 -13.43 -11.69
N PHE A 489 -28.56 -13.12 -12.99
CA PHE A 489 -27.41 -12.48 -13.64
C PHE A 489 -26.83 -11.29 -12.86
N PRO A 490 -27.61 -10.22 -12.57
CA PRO A 490 -27.06 -9.03 -11.93
C PRO A 490 -26.57 -9.30 -10.50
N ILE A 491 -27.23 -10.21 -9.77
CA ILE A 491 -26.84 -10.61 -8.42
C ILE A 491 -25.49 -11.34 -8.46
N CYS A 492 -25.38 -12.35 -9.32
CA CYS A 492 -24.15 -13.13 -9.48
C CYS A 492 -22.97 -12.25 -9.93
N LEU A 493 -23.20 -11.34 -10.89
CA LEU A 493 -22.16 -10.45 -11.40
C LEU A 493 -21.72 -9.42 -10.33
N THR A 494 -22.66 -8.91 -9.53
CA THR A 494 -22.37 -8.03 -8.39
C THR A 494 -21.51 -8.75 -7.35
N VAL A 495 -21.86 -9.99 -6.97
CA VAL A 495 -21.06 -10.80 -6.05
C VAL A 495 -19.65 -11.03 -6.62
N ALA A 496 -19.55 -11.38 -7.90
CA ALA A 496 -18.25 -11.59 -8.54
C ALA A 496 -17.38 -10.33 -8.49
N LEU A 497 -17.92 -9.17 -8.87
CA LEU A 497 -17.21 -7.88 -8.91
C LEU A 497 -16.76 -7.43 -7.51
N PHE A 498 -17.64 -7.46 -6.52
CA PHE A 498 -17.34 -6.93 -5.18
C PHE A 498 -16.66 -7.91 -4.23
N SER A 499 -16.60 -9.20 -4.56
CA SER A 499 -15.88 -10.18 -3.73
C SER A 499 -14.37 -9.96 -3.71
N GLN A 500 -13.81 -9.38 -4.77
CA GLN A 500 -12.36 -9.24 -5.01
C GLN A 500 -11.56 -10.52 -4.69
N SER A 501 -12.17 -11.68 -4.93
CA SER A 501 -11.65 -12.98 -4.50
C SER A 501 -11.88 -14.03 -5.57
N VAL A 502 -11.02 -15.05 -5.60
CA VAL A 502 -11.18 -16.24 -6.46
C VAL A 502 -12.50 -16.97 -6.20
N PHE A 503 -13.09 -16.82 -5.01
CA PHE A 503 -14.40 -17.36 -4.66
C PHE A 503 -15.56 -16.67 -5.41
N GLY A 504 -15.33 -15.50 -6.01
CA GLY A 504 -16.30 -14.83 -6.87
C GLY A 504 -16.41 -15.42 -8.28
N LEU A 505 -15.40 -16.17 -8.74
CA LEU A 505 -15.36 -16.69 -10.12
C LEU A 505 -16.44 -17.73 -10.46
N PRO A 506 -16.87 -18.62 -9.54
CA PRO A 506 -18.04 -19.46 -9.80
C PRO A 506 -19.31 -18.64 -10.07
N PHE A 507 -19.54 -17.56 -9.31
CA PHE A 507 -20.66 -16.65 -9.53
C PHE A 507 -20.52 -15.89 -10.86
N LEU A 508 -19.29 -15.51 -11.22
CA LEU A 508 -19.00 -14.93 -12.53
C LEU A 508 -19.43 -15.86 -13.67
N CYS A 509 -18.99 -17.12 -13.65
CA CYS A 509 -19.34 -18.10 -14.69
C CYS A 509 -20.85 -18.35 -14.77
N VAL A 510 -21.49 -18.55 -13.62
CA VAL A 510 -22.94 -18.79 -13.54
C VAL A 510 -23.74 -17.58 -14.03
N GLY A 511 -23.33 -16.38 -13.63
CA GLY A 511 -23.96 -15.12 -14.04
C GLY A 511 -23.78 -14.87 -15.53
N LEU A 512 -22.55 -14.68 -16.00
CA LEU A 512 -22.25 -14.30 -17.39
C LEU A 512 -22.84 -15.26 -18.43
N TRP A 513 -22.78 -16.57 -18.18
CA TRP A 513 -23.34 -17.56 -19.10
C TRP A 513 -24.74 -18.04 -18.70
N LYS A 514 -25.44 -17.33 -17.81
CA LYS A 514 -26.85 -17.58 -17.46
C LYS A 514 -27.13 -19.05 -17.15
N CYS A 515 -26.33 -19.65 -16.28
CA CYS A 515 -26.39 -21.09 -15.94
C CYS A 515 -26.19 -22.03 -17.15
N GLY A 516 -25.44 -21.61 -18.16
CA GLY A 516 -25.14 -22.36 -19.37
C GLY A 516 -26.18 -22.22 -20.50
N TYR A 517 -27.04 -21.21 -20.49
CA TYR A 517 -27.98 -20.99 -21.59
C TYR A 517 -27.22 -20.70 -22.90
N PRO A 518 -27.55 -21.34 -24.05
CA PRO A 518 -26.71 -21.33 -25.25
C PRO A 518 -26.87 -20.05 -26.09
N GLU A 519 -26.67 -18.87 -25.49
CA GLU A 519 -26.89 -17.58 -26.11
C GLU A 519 -25.81 -17.26 -27.17
N THR A 520 -24.53 -17.30 -26.78
CA THR A 520 -23.41 -16.99 -27.69
C THR A 520 -23.35 -17.98 -28.85
N ARG A 521 -23.43 -19.27 -28.53
CA ARG A 521 -23.49 -20.34 -29.52
C ARG A 521 -24.72 -20.22 -30.41
N GLY A 522 -25.87 -19.85 -29.85
CA GLY A 522 -27.12 -19.67 -30.57
C GLY A 522 -27.01 -18.63 -31.68
N TYR A 523 -26.39 -17.47 -31.40
CA TYR A 523 -26.14 -16.45 -32.40
C TYR A 523 -25.25 -16.95 -33.55
N PHE A 524 -24.11 -17.59 -33.24
CA PHE A 524 -23.21 -18.09 -34.28
C PHE A 524 -23.83 -19.21 -35.13
N LEU A 525 -24.54 -20.15 -34.52
CA LEU A 525 -25.23 -21.20 -35.28
C LEU A 525 -26.31 -20.62 -36.19
N SER A 526 -27.07 -19.65 -35.69
CA SER A 526 -28.09 -18.96 -36.49
C SER A 526 -27.45 -18.20 -37.65
N ALA A 527 -26.32 -17.52 -37.42
CA ALA A 527 -25.58 -16.82 -38.48
C ALA A 527 -25.00 -17.79 -39.53
N MET A 528 -24.55 -18.98 -39.12
CA MET A 528 -24.03 -20.01 -40.01
C MET A 528 -25.11 -20.72 -40.82
N ASP A 529 -26.39 -20.55 -40.50
CA ASP A 529 -27.50 -20.99 -41.35
C ASP A 529 -27.78 -19.98 -42.49
N TRP A 530 -26.70 -19.40 -43.05
CA TRP A 530 -26.71 -18.39 -44.12
C TRP A 530 -27.41 -18.82 -45.41
N LEU A 531 -27.66 -20.13 -45.59
CA LEU A 531 -28.42 -20.65 -46.72
C LEU A 531 -29.93 -20.42 -46.55
N SER A 532 -30.43 -20.38 -45.31
CA SER A 532 -31.83 -20.15 -45.01
C SER A 532 -32.15 -18.67 -44.71
N LEU A 533 -31.12 -17.87 -44.43
CA LEU A 533 -31.24 -16.47 -44.03
C LEU A 533 -30.84 -15.49 -45.15
N ASP A 534 -31.41 -14.29 -45.11
CA ASP A 534 -30.88 -13.16 -45.86
C ASP A 534 -29.45 -12.84 -45.40
N ARG A 535 -28.57 -12.44 -46.34
CA ARG A 535 -27.15 -12.17 -46.03
C ARG A 535 -26.97 -11.09 -44.98
N ALA A 536 -27.78 -10.03 -45.02
CA ALA A 536 -27.67 -8.95 -44.03
C ALA A 536 -28.14 -9.43 -42.65
N ARG A 537 -29.16 -10.30 -42.58
CA ARG A 537 -29.59 -10.94 -41.34
C ARG A 537 -28.51 -11.87 -40.76
N ALA A 538 -27.86 -12.66 -41.61
CA ALA A 538 -26.75 -13.52 -41.20
C ALA A 538 -25.56 -12.69 -40.64
N VAL A 539 -25.21 -11.58 -41.29
CA VAL A 539 -24.20 -10.63 -40.80
C VAL A 539 -24.60 -10.02 -39.47
N SER A 540 -25.84 -9.57 -39.32
CA SER A 540 -26.36 -9.02 -38.05
C SER A 540 -26.21 -10.03 -36.90
N LEU A 541 -26.66 -11.28 -37.11
CA LEU A 541 -26.54 -12.34 -36.10
C LEU A 541 -25.07 -12.67 -35.77
N TYR A 542 -24.19 -12.63 -36.77
CA TYR A 542 -22.75 -12.83 -36.54
C TYR A 542 -22.16 -11.70 -35.69
N LEU A 543 -22.52 -10.44 -35.97
CA LEU A 543 -22.06 -9.29 -35.19
C LEU A 543 -22.60 -9.34 -33.75
N ALA A 544 -23.85 -9.76 -33.54
CA ALA A 544 -24.40 -9.97 -32.21
C ALA A 544 -23.65 -11.07 -31.44
N GLY A 545 -23.36 -12.20 -32.08
CA GLY A 545 -22.58 -13.29 -31.47
C GLY A 545 -21.14 -12.86 -31.14
N LEU A 546 -20.50 -12.11 -32.03
CA LEU A 546 -19.16 -11.55 -31.80
C LEU A 546 -19.16 -10.51 -30.67
N GLY A 547 -20.14 -9.61 -30.65
CA GLY A 547 -20.35 -8.64 -29.58
C GLY A 547 -20.48 -9.34 -28.23
N LEU A 548 -21.32 -10.37 -28.15
CA LEU A 548 -21.51 -11.15 -26.91
C LEU A 548 -20.26 -11.88 -26.45
N ALA A 549 -19.52 -12.49 -27.38
CA ALA A 549 -18.25 -13.12 -27.04
C ALA A 549 -17.22 -12.11 -26.50
N LEU A 550 -17.10 -10.92 -27.11
CA LEU A 550 -16.19 -9.86 -26.66
C LEU A 550 -16.64 -9.22 -25.34
N HIS A 551 -17.95 -9.04 -25.14
CA HIS A 551 -18.53 -8.56 -23.88
C HIS A 551 -18.18 -9.54 -22.75
N HIS A 552 -18.46 -10.84 -22.93
CA HIS A 552 -18.16 -11.84 -21.90
C HIS A 552 -16.65 -11.95 -21.62
N ALA A 553 -15.82 -11.90 -22.67
CA ALA A 553 -14.38 -11.96 -22.53
C ALA A 553 -13.80 -10.75 -21.79
N SER A 554 -14.24 -9.54 -22.09
CA SER A 554 -13.76 -8.32 -21.43
C SER A 554 -14.29 -8.17 -20.00
N THR A 555 -15.56 -8.51 -19.72
CA THR A 555 -16.12 -8.56 -18.36
C THR A 555 -15.33 -9.53 -17.49
N SER A 556 -15.15 -10.76 -17.96
CA SER A 556 -14.46 -11.80 -17.19
C SER A 556 -12.99 -11.47 -16.95
N LEU A 557 -12.30 -10.89 -17.95
CA LEU A 557 -10.92 -10.45 -17.79
C LEU A 557 -10.78 -9.36 -16.74
N THR A 558 -11.67 -8.36 -16.80
CA THR A 558 -11.70 -7.25 -15.84
C THR A 558 -11.91 -7.78 -14.41
N ILE A 559 -12.86 -8.68 -14.22
CA ILE A 559 -13.13 -9.25 -12.89
C ILE A 559 -11.97 -10.13 -12.41
N CYS A 560 -11.40 -10.99 -13.27
CA CYS A 560 -10.19 -11.74 -12.93
C CYS A 560 -9.03 -10.82 -12.52
N ALA A 561 -8.82 -9.71 -13.22
CA ALA A 561 -7.78 -8.74 -12.90
C ALA A 561 -8.05 -8.06 -11.54
N THR A 562 -9.30 -7.71 -11.22
CA THR A 562 -9.65 -7.16 -9.90
C THR A 562 -9.50 -8.19 -8.77
N CYS A 563 -9.90 -9.45 -8.97
CA CYS A 563 -9.72 -10.53 -7.98
C CYS A 563 -8.25 -10.83 -7.67
N ARG A 564 -7.35 -10.46 -8.58
CA ARG A 564 -5.90 -10.60 -8.42
C ARG A 564 -5.21 -9.31 -8.01
N GLY A 565 -5.96 -8.21 -7.87
CA GLY A 565 -5.38 -6.90 -7.54
C GLY A 565 -4.59 -6.26 -8.69
N LEU A 566 -4.62 -6.83 -9.91
CA LEU A 566 -3.95 -6.24 -11.08
C LEU A 566 -4.57 -4.89 -11.43
N PHE A 567 -5.89 -4.76 -11.25
CA PHE A 567 -6.62 -3.50 -11.33
C PHE A 567 -7.28 -3.21 -9.97
N PRO A 568 -7.08 -2.00 -9.42
CA PRO A 568 -7.81 -1.59 -8.23
C PRO A 568 -9.28 -1.40 -8.56
N LEU A 569 -10.17 -1.70 -7.60
CA LEU A 569 -11.61 -1.41 -7.72
C LEU A 569 -11.85 0.09 -7.49
N SER A 570 -11.34 0.90 -8.40
CA SER A 570 -11.43 2.36 -8.35
C SER A 570 -12.84 2.83 -8.70
N ARG A 571 -13.20 4.04 -8.25
CA ARG A 571 -14.51 4.64 -8.57
C ARG A 571 -14.81 4.67 -10.09
N PRO A 572 -13.85 5.05 -10.97
CA PRO A 572 -14.02 4.93 -12.42
C PRO A 572 -14.34 3.52 -12.91
N LEU A 573 -13.65 2.51 -12.40
CA LEU A 573 -13.87 1.13 -12.83
C LEU A 573 -15.24 0.64 -12.38
N VAL A 574 -15.62 0.95 -11.13
CA VAL A 574 -16.94 0.60 -10.58
C VAL A 574 -18.05 1.29 -11.35
N SER A 575 -17.92 2.58 -11.68
CA SER A 575 -18.96 3.28 -12.44
C SER A 575 -19.14 2.68 -13.83
N ALA A 576 -18.04 2.37 -14.53
CA ALA A 576 -18.09 1.69 -15.82
C ALA A 576 -18.70 0.28 -15.74
N CYS A 577 -18.44 -0.49 -14.67
CA CYS A 577 -18.96 -1.86 -14.52
C CYS A 577 -20.42 -1.93 -14.02
N VAL A 578 -20.86 -0.97 -13.21
CA VAL A 578 -22.22 -0.98 -12.64
C VAL A 578 -23.28 -0.69 -13.71
N VAL A 579 -22.98 0.13 -14.71
CA VAL A 579 -23.98 0.48 -15.74
C VAL A 579 -24.42 -0.75 -16.56
N PRO A 580 -23.52 -1.62 -17.06
CA PRO A 580 -23.93 -2.89 -17.68
C PRO A 580 -24.73 -3.80 -16.74
N VAL A 581 -24.40 -3.88 -15.45
CA VAL A 581 -25.20 -4.64 -14.46
C VAL A 581 -26.63 -4.09 -14.37
N LEU A 582 -26.79 -2.76 -14.41
CA LEU A 582 -28.09 -2.11 -14.44
C LEU A 582 -28.84 -2.35 -15.76
N GLN A 583 -28.15 -2.41 -16.90
CA GLN A 583 -28.77 -2.76 -18.19
C GLN A 583 -29.41 -4.15 -18.13
N HIS A 584 -28.71 -5.14 -17.56
CA HIS A 584 -29.27 -6.47 -17.36
C HIS A 584 -30.40 -6.50 -16.33
N SER A 585 -30.31 -5.70 -15.27
CA SER A 585 -31.41 -5.55 -14.31
C SER A 585 -32.67 -4.96 -14.97
N ALA A 586 -32.48 -4.03 -15.91
CA ALA A 586 -33.57 -3.41 -16.66
C ALA A 586 -34.27 -4.39 -17.62
N TYR A 587 -33.66 -5.54 -17.95
CA TYR A 587 -34.27 -6.56 -18.80
C TYR A 587 -35.63 -7.03 -18.27
N LEU A 588 -35.82 -7.06 -16.94
CA LEU A 588 -37.10 -7.42 -16.31
C LEU A 588 -38.25 -6.47 -16.69
N VAL A 589 -37.95 -5.23 -17.09
CA VAL A 589 -38.96 -4.26 -17.58
C VAL A 589 -39.59 -4.75 -18.89
N LYS A 590 -38.86 -5.53 -19.70
CA LYS A 590 -39.32 -6.05 -21.00
C LYS A 590 -40.59 -6.87 -20.90
N TYR A 591 -40.78 -7.59 -19.79
CA TYR A 591 -41.97 -8.40 -19.53
C TYR A 591 -43.24 -7.58 -19.30
N ASN A 592 -43.10 -6.31 -18.88
CA ASN A 592 -44.23 -5.39 -18.72
C ASN A 592 -44.39 -4.46 -19.93
N SER A 593 -43.28 -3.92 -20.43
CA SER A 593 -43.28 -3.02 -21.59
C SER A 593 -41.97 -3.10 -22.37
N LYS A 594 -42.05 -3.69 -23.57
CA LYS A 594 -40.92 -3.74 -24.53
C LYS A 594 -40.42 -2.36 -24.91
N VAL A 595 -41.31 -1.36 -24.99
CA VAL A 595 -40.96 0.03 -25.32
C VAL A 595 -40.18 0.66 -24.16
N ALA A 596 -40.68 0.53 -22.93
CA ALA A 596 -40.01 1.07 -21.76
C ALA A 596 -38.61 0.45 -21.57
N HIS A 597 -38.50 -0.87 -21.74
CA HIS A 597 -37.21 -1.58 -21.73
C HIS A 597 -36.22 -0.97 -22.72
N ARG A 598 -36.60 -0.82 -23.99
CA ARG A 598 -35.71 -0.24 -25.02
C ARG A 598 -35.26 1.18 -24.66
N VAL A 599 -36.18 2.03 -24.19
CA VAL A 599 -35.85 3.40 -23.77
C VAL A 599 -34.86 3.39 -22.61
N VAL A 600 -35.09 2.56 -21.58
CA VAL A 600 -34.20 2.45 -20.42
C VAL A 600 -32.83 1.94 -20.82
N VAL A 601 -32.75 0.90 -21.66
CA VAL A 601 -31.46 0.35 -22.12
C VAL A 601 -30.68 1.36 -22.95
N VAL A 602 -31.31 2.11 -23.85
CA VAL A 602 -30.65 3.16 -24.64
C VAL A 602 -30.13 4.29 -23.74
N LEU A 603 -30.90 4.71 -22.73
CA LEU A 603 -30.43 5.72 -21.77
C LEU A 603 -29.24 5.21 -20.95
N LEU A 604 -29.28 3.96 -20.48
CA LEU A 604 -28.16 3.35 -19.77
C LEU A 604 -26.95 3.15 -20.67
N GLU A 605 -27.15 2.87 -21.96
CA GLU A 605 -26.05 2.76 -22.94
C GLU A 605 -25.30 4.09 -23.09
N VAL A 606 -26.03 5.20 -23.20
CA VAL A 606 -25.41 6.54 -23.23
C VAL A 606 -24.60 6.83 -21.96
N VAL A 607 -25.12 6.43 -20.79
CA VAL A 607 -24.39 6.57 -19.52
C VAL A 607 -23.16 5.67 -19.49
N PHE A 608 -23.26 4.44 -19.99
CA PHE A 608 -22.14 3.50 -20.07
C PHE A 608 -21.01 4.06 -20.94
N GLU A 609 -21.32 4.52 -22.16
CA GLU A 609 -20.33 5.13 -23.05
C GLU A 609 -19.67 6.36 -22.40
N TRP A 610 -20.47 7.19 -21.73
CA TRP A 610 -19.98 8.36 -20.99
C TRP A 610 -19.00 7.96 -19.89
N GLU A 611 -19.33 6.97 -19.07
CA GLU A 611 -18.47 6.52 -17.97
C GLU A 611 -17.16 5.89 -18.50
N VAL A 612 -17.22 5.11 -19.57
CA VAL A 612 -16.02 4.49 -20.16
C VAL A 612 -15.11 5.52 -20.82
N LEU A 613 -15.66 6.39 -21.68
CA LEU A 613 -14.88 7.37 -22.43
C LEU A 613 -14.39 8.51 -21.53
N GLY A 614 -15.25 9.00 -20.62
CA GLY A 614 -14.92 10.07 -19.69
C GLY A 614 -13.85 9.68 -18.67
N ASN A 615 -13.74 8.40 -18.35
CA ASN A 615 -12.75 7.90 -17.39
C ASN A 615 -11.62 7.06 -18.01
N LEU A 616 -11.48 6.99 -19.33
CA LEU A 616 -10.50 6.11 -19.98
C LEU A 616 -9.06 6.36 -19.49
N ALA A 617 -8.69 7.62 -19.24
CA ALA A 617 -7.38 7.97 -18.70
C ALA A 617 -7.19 7.47 -17.25
N SER A 618 -8.27 7.45 -16.47
CA SER A 618 -8.31 7.09 -15.06
C SER A 618 -8.30 5.58 -14.80
N PHE A 619 -8.38 4.74 -15.83
CA PHE A 619 -8.11 3.30 -15.72
C PHE A 619 -6.60 3.06 -15.60
N GLU A 620 -6.09 3.32 -14.40
CA GLU A 620 -4.68 3.17 -14.04
C GLU A 620 -4.46 1.91 -13.20
N SER A 621 -3.29 1.31 -13.38
CA SER A 621 -2.80 0.18 -12.59
C SER A 621 -1.58 0.60 -11.78
N GLU A 622 -1.50 0.15 -10.54
CA GLU A 622 -0.37 0.43 -9.64
C GLU A 622 0.96 -0.13 -10.18
N TYR A 623 0.90 -1.13 -11.07
CA TYR A 623 2.06 -1.76 -11.70
C TYR A 623 2.61 -0.98 -12.91
N GLY A 624 2.08 0.20 -13.20
CA GLY A 624 2.63 1.13 -14.18
C GLY A 624 1.89 1.19 -15.52
N LEU A 625 2.52 1.87 -16.49
CA LEU A 625 1.85 2.30 -17.73
C LEU A 625 1.42 1.13 -18.63
N TRP A 626 2.20 0.05 -18.67
CA TRP A 626 1.87 -1.11 -19.52
C TRP A 626 0.58 -1.79 -19.06
N PHE A 627 0.44 -2.05 -17.76
CA PHE A 627 -0.78 -2.63 -17.18
C PHE A 627 -1.96 -1.65 -17.24
N SER A 628 -1.71 -0.34 -17.11
CA SER A 628 -2.75 0.68 -17.33
C SER A 628 -3.28 0.64 -18.77
N ARG A 629 -2.40 0.52 -19.78
CA ARG A 629 -2.81 0.34 -21.18
C ARG A 629 -3.61 -0.95 -21.38
N PHE A 630 -3.23 -2.02 -20.68
CA PHE A 630 -3.97 -3.28 -20.69
C PHE A 630 -5.39 -3.12 -20.13
N GLY A 631 -5.55 -2.43 -19.00
CA GLY A 631 -6.87 -2.11 -18.42
C GLY A 631 -7.75 -1.25 -19.33
N ARG A 632 -7.16 -0.23 -19.95
CA ARG A 632 -7.82 0.59 -20.98
C ARG A 632 -8.25 -0.26 -22.19
N GLY A 633 -7.42 -1.22 -22.59
CA GLY A 633 -7.77 -2.18 -23.64
C GLY A 633 -9.00 -3.03 -23.29
N CYS A 634 -9.17 -3.41 -22.02
CA CYS A 634 -10.37 -4.13 -21.56
C CYS A 634 -11.62 -3.25 -21.71
N ALA A 635 -11.55 -1.99 -21.27
CA ALA A 635 -12.65 -1.03 -21.38
C ALA A 635 -13.02 -0.71 -22.84
N LEU A 636 -12.02 -0.52 -23.71
CA LEU A 636 -12.25 -0.31 -25.15
C LEU A 636 -12.83 -1.56 -25.82
N THR A 637 -12.41 -2.76 -25.41
CA THR A 637 -13.00 -4.01 -25.91
C THR A 637 -14.47 -4.11 -25.54
N MET A 638 -14.83 -3.70 -24.32
CA MET A 638 -16.23 -3.63 -23.89
C MET A 638 -17.04 -2.65 -24.74
N LEU A 639 -16.50 -1.45 -24.99
CA LEU A 639 -17.15 -0.44 -25.83
C LEU A 639 -17.37 -0.96 -27.27
N VAL A 640 -16.37 -1.63 -27.85
CA VAL A 640 -16.50 -2.26 -29.18
C VAL A 640 -17.58 -3.34 -29.18
N ALA A 641 -17.68 -4.15 -28.13
CA ALA A 641 -18.74 -5.16 -28.01
C ALA A 641 -20.13 -4.53 -28.07
N HIS A 642 -20.33 -3.40 -27.40
CA HIS A 642 -21.59 -2.66 -27.39
C HIS A 642 -21.91 -2.03 -28.76
N TRP A 643 -20.91 -1.44 -29.43
CA TRP A 643 -21.09 -0.93 -30.79
C TRP A 643 -21.46 -2.02 -31.79
N LEU A 644 -20.97 -3.25 -31.61
CA LEU A 644 -21.41 -4.39 -32.42
C LEU A 644 -22.88 -4.73 -32.20
N TYR A 645 -23.41 -4.59 -30.99
CA TYR A 645 -24.86 -4.73 -30.73
C TYR A 645 -25.67 -3.64 -31.40
N VAL A 646 -25.24 -2.38 -31.29
CA VAL A 646 -25.92 -1.25 -31.93
C VAL A 646 -25.93 -1.42 -33.45
N LEU A 647 -24.79 -1.84 -34.03
CA LEU A 647 -24.69 -2.11 -35.46
C LEU A 647 -25.57 -3.29 -35.91
N SER A 648 -25.60 -4.38 -35.13
CA SER A 648 -26.51 -5.50 -35.38
C SER A 648 -27.97 -5.06 -35.34
N ALA A 649 -28.38 -4.31 -34.32
CA ALA A 649 -29.74 -3.78 -34.20
C ALA A 649 -30.11 -2.84 -35.37
N ALA A 650 -29.18 -1.97 -35.78
CA ALA A 650 -29.38 -1.09 -36.94
C ALA A 650 -29.57 -1.88 -38.24
N LEU A 651 -28.75 -2.90 -38.48
CA LEU A 651 -28.90 -3.79 -39.65
C LEU A 651 -30.24 -4.53 -39.62
N ASP A 652 -30.67 -5.00 -38.45
CA ASP A 652 -31.96 -5.66 -38.29
C ASP A 652 -33.15 -4.74 -38.65
N ILE A 653 -33.08 -3.47 -38.24
CA ILE A 653 -34.09 -2.46 -38.61
C ILE A 653 -34.09 -2.24 -40.13
N VAL A 654 -32.91 -2.07 -40.74
CA VAL A 654 -32.78 -1.87 -42.18
C VAL A 654 -33.35 -3.06 -42.95
N VAL A 655 -32.99 -4.28 -42.59
CA VAL A 655 -33.53 -5.52 -43.20
C VAL A 655 -35.04 -5.62 -43.01
N GLY A 656 -35.55 -5.24 -41.83
CA GLY A 656 -36.98 -5.21 -41.55
C GLY A 656 -37.74 -4.22 -42.44
N LEU A 657 -37.21 -3.02 -42.66
CA LEU A 657 -37.78 -1.99 -43.53
C LEU A 657 -37.76 -2.43 -45.00
N TYR A 658 -36.61 -2.92 -45.50
CA TYR A 658 -36.49 -3.41 -46.88
C TYR A 658 -37.35 -4.66 -47.13
N GLY A 659 -37.42 -5.58 -46.16
CA GLY A 659 -38.24 -6.78 -46.25
C GLY A 659 -39.75 -6.49 -46.21
N SER A 660 -40.15 -5.42 -45.52
CA SER A 660 -41.54 -4.93 -45.50
C SER A 660 -41.89 -4.24 -46.82
N ALA A 661 -40.98 -3.42 -47.37
CA ALA A 661 -41.15 -2.80 -48.68
C ALA A 661 -41.28 -3.85 -49.79
N LYS A 662 -40.39 -4.85 -49.81
CA LYS A 662 -40.44 -5.94 -50.80
C LYS A 662 -41.71 -6.79 -50.66
N ARG A 663 -42.20 -7.01 -49.43
CA ARG A 663 -43.49 -7.70 -49.22
C ARG A 663 -44.69 -6.84 -49.58
N ALA A 664 -44.61 -5.51 -49.46
CA ALA A 664 -45.63 -4.61 -49.96
C ALA A 664 -45.67 -4.61 -51.50
N ASP A 665 -44.51 -4.62 -52.17
CA ASP A 665 -44.41 -4.70 -53.63
C ASP A 665 -44.86 -6.07 -54.18
N VAL A 666 -44.37 -7.17 -53.57
CA VAL A 666 -44.81 -8.53 -53.93
C VAL A 666 -46.27 -8.74 -53.55
N GLY A 667 -46.73 -8.18 -52.43
CA GLY A 667 -48.14 -8.19 -52.04
C GLY A 667 -49.01 -7.39 -53.00
N ALA A 668 -48.53 -6.29 -53.58
CA ALA A 668 -49.25 -5.56 -54.63
C ALA A 668 -49.30 -6.34 -55.95
N VAL A 669 -48.24 -7.09 -56.28
CA VAL A 669 -48.16 -7.96 -57.46
C VAL A 669 -48.97 -9.26 -57.26
N ASP A 670 -48.97 -9.85 -56.07
CA ASP A 670 -49.76 -11.02 -55.69
C ASP A 670 -51.22 -10.65 -55.40
N LEU A 671 -51.56 -9.41 -55.02
CA LEU A 671 -52.96 -8.96 -55.02
C LEU A 671 -53.47 -8.77 -56.46
N ALA A 672 -52.59 -8.42 -57.40
CA ALA A 672 -52.90 -8.40 -58.84
C ALA A 672 -52.94 -9.81 -59.47
N LEU A 673 -52.24 -10.80 -58.90
CA LEU A 673 -52.20 -12.19 -59.39
C LEU A 673 -53.13 -13.16 -58.63
N SER A 674 -53.49 -12.89 -57.37
CA SER A 674 -54.44 -13.71 -56.57
C SER A 674 -55.89 -13.37 -56.85
N THR A 675 -56.18 -12.25 -57.51
CA THR A 675 -57.40 -12.10 -58.31
C THR A 675 -57.49 -13.08 -59.49
N ALA A 676 -56.42 -13.82 -59.81
CA ALA A 676 -56.38 -14.77 -60.92
C ALA A 676 -56.19 -16.25 -60.53
N SER A 677 -55.97 -16.59 -59.26
CA SER A 677 -55.72 -18.00 -58.89
C SER A 677 -55.89 -18.25 -57.39
N MET A 678 -56.96 -18.97 -57.03
CA MET A 678 -57.13 -19.60 -55.72
C MET A 678 -57.20 -21.12 -55.91
N ASP A 679 -56.17 -21.86 -55.48
CA ASP A 679 -56.38 -23.15 -54.80
C ASP A 679 -55.11 -23.67 -54.09
N GLY A 680 -55.29 -24.23 -52.90
CA GLY A 680 -54.53 -25.41 -52.44
C GLY A 680 -53.22 -25.25 -51.64
N SER A 681 -53.34 -25.11 -50.32
CA SER A 681 -52.66 -25.92 -49.25
C SER A 681 -51.14 -26.22 -49.30
N SER A 682 -50.40 -25.87 -48.23
CA SER A 682 -49.42 -26.79 -47.60
C SER A 682 -48.92 -26.37 -46.20
N ARG A 683 -48.58 -27.41 -45.40
CA ARG A 683 -48.14 -27.44 -43.99
C ARG A 683 -46.62 -27.20 -43.83
N SER A 684 -46.21 -26.62 -42.68
CA SER A 684 -44.80 -26.36 -42.31
C SER A 684 -44.27 -27.25 -41.19
N PHE A 685 -43.00 -27.67 -41.31
CA PHE A 685 -42.18 -28.33 -40.29
C PHE A 685 -41.61 -27.34 -39.26
N ALA A 686 -41.59 -27.73 -37.98
CA ALA A 686 -41.06 -26.93 -36.87
C ALA A 686 -39.55 -27.19 -36.66
N VAL A 687 -38.74 -26.16 -36.91
CA VAL A 687 -37.34 -26.06 -36.46
C VAL A 687 -37.36 -25.43 -35.08
N ALA A 688 -36.55 -25.95 -34.15
CA ALA A 688 -36.45 -25.47 -32.77
C ALA A 688 -36.22 -23.94 -32.74
N ASN A 689 -37.24 -23.21 -32.29
CA ASN A 689 -37.20 -21.77 -32.12
C ASN A 689 -36.18 -21.43 -31.04
N VAL A 690 -34.99 -20.95 -31.44
CA VAL A 690 -34.35 -19.91 -30.64
C VAL A 690 -35.39 -18.80 -30.54
N PRO A 691 -35.76 -18.31 -29.34
CA PRO A 691 -36.76 -17.26 -29.20
C PRO A 691 -36.42 -16.14 -30.18
N ARG A 692 -37.30 -15.92 -31.17
CA ARG A 692 -37.16 -14.83 -32.16
C ARG A 692 -37.41 -13.52 -31.45
N GLU A 693 -36.46 -13.09 -30.65
CA GLU A 693 -36.49 -11.78 -30.02
C GLU A 693 -35.24 -11.02 -30.46
N SER A 694 -35.47 -10.06 -31.36
CA SER A 694 -34.49 -9.05 -31.76
C SER A 694 -33.93 -8.32 -30.52
N PRO A 695 -32.63 -8.00 -30.49
CA PRO A 695 -32.05 -7.09 -29.49
C PRO A 695 -32.86 -5.79 -29.33
#